data_AF-A0A1C5NNJ4-F1
#
_entry.id   AF-A0A1C5NNJ4-F1
#
_cell.length_a   1.000
_cell.length_b   1.000
_cell.length_c   1.000
_cell.angle_alpha   90.00
_cell.angle_beta   90.00
_cell.angle_gamma   90.00
#
_symmetry.space_group_name_H-M   'P 1'
#
loop_
_entity.id
_entity.type
_entity.pdbx_description
1 polymer ?
#
loop_
_entity_poly.entity_id
_entity_poly.type
_entity_poly.pdbx_seq_one_letter_code
_entity_poly.pdbx_strand_id
1 'polypeptide(L)'
;MHKWNLLKKTAPCILSLAVAATSFPTAVMATDLDSSIVADETEQSDEEEIAEVSDYEAAAGEAADAEEIAAEDQNADEITEESAAENTEEEASGVDEFTAADDETEAFADSDELQGEYQYVYAGLTWAEYWASEGVYAAGDTTSSEELDGHKELDKGAFDTVTRATTNHGLHRGSFQTETTIVAEDGSRYPIATWVNQNTIKLTDGKTVGFKKGTITKADGTTVDMDHYEVYGLKYVPVAVRTEDYAAFCQKYNVVTNDGVLEGGYGEVQLSAYTATAAVTADTNGLKYAVKNGDSFTFEARKTGADSGIKDQAQKTAANVTPTVKEASGSYGEFLRVDITGEGYGDLGANMQAVRWDYCGDDATGTNVLRSFGTKFAADNWMHKSMGIQLGLTDSLRCQLPEGTDGTGYWRLTVYALGYADYSFVVHATDANIVKPAEDPADTTALTKEVETAKALAENDYTKESWTAMQTELQEAEELLAREDATQAEVDEALEHLKAAEAALVKVTVTLDKTSATIYTGKTVTLKAASNDTAKTVTYTTSNKAVATVSSTGVVKGVKAGTAVITANCGNATATCKVTVKTSTVKFTKTSTTVYTGKTVTVKATATPSATVKYTSSNTKIATVNASTGVVKGIKAGTVTITATTSTGLKTTCKVTVKAPSVKFAKKSAVVYKGKTATVKATLAGVSSVTYKSSNTKIATVNSKTGTVKGIKAGTVTITATSGKLKATYKLTVKNPTFTLTKSSATIAKGKTTTIKSKAAPASKVTYISSNKKVATVTSKGVVKGIRKGKATITVKCNGITKKFVVTVK
;
A
#
# COMPACT_ATOMS: atom_id res chain seq x y z
N MET A 1 5.65 -5.90 49.47
CA MET A 1 4.33 -5.42 49.95
C MET A 1 3.66 -4.76 48.75
N HIS A 2 2.50 -5.12 48.20
CA HIS A 2 1.37 -5.93 48.63
C HIS A 2 0.91 -6.79 47.43
N LYS A 3 0.56 -8.05 47.71
CA LYS A 3 -0.17 -8.95 46.81
C LYS A 3 -1.55 -8.36 46.51
N TRP A 4 -2.08 -8.59 45.30
CA TRP A 4 -3.29 -9.39 45.15
C TRP A 4 -3.47 -9.88 43.71
N ASN A 5 -4.06 -11.06 43.67
CA ASN A 5 -4.01 -12.08 42.65
C ASN A 5 -5.46 -12.54 42.47
N LEU A 6 -5.78 -13.22 41.36
CA LEU A 6 -7.03 -14.00 41.11
C LEU A 6 -8.30 -13.16 40.79
N LEU A 7 -9.24 -13.54 39.91
CA LEU A 7 -9.56 -14.78 39.18
C LEU A 7 -10.72 -14.54 38.18
N LYS A 8 -10.80 -15.43 37.17
CA LYS A 8 -12.00 -16.01 36.49
C LYS A 8 -12.84 -15.12 35.57
N LYS A 9 -12.88 -15.42 34.26
CA LYS A 9 -13.68 -16.47 33.56
C LYS A 9 -15.20 -16.33 33.78
N THR A 10 -15.90 -15.87 32.74
CA THR A 10 -17.20 -16.40 32.28
C THR A 10 -17.33 -16.20 30.77
N ALA A 11 -17.44 -17.31 30.04
CA ALA A 11 -18.14 -17.42 28.76
C ALA A 11 -19.50 -18.13 29.05
N PRO A 12 -20.24 -18.64 28.06
CA PRO A 12 -21.05 -18.02 27.02
C PRO A 12 -22.54 -18.41 27.17
N CYS A 13 -23.47 -17.88 26.34
CA CYS A 13 -24.71 -18.55 25.88
C CYS A 13 -25.50 -17.61 24.96
N ILE A 14 -25.61 -17.90 23.66
CA ILE A 14 -26.66 -18.71 22.99
C ILE A 14 -28.03 -18.02 23.00
N LEU A 15 -28.49 -17.56 21.81
CA LEU A 15 -29.72 -18.11 21.23
C LEU A 15 -29.77 -17.89 19.71
N SER A 16 -29.76 -19.02 19.02
CA SER A 16 -30.15 -19.28 17.64
C SER A 16 -31.58 -18.81 17.30
N LEU A 17 -31.79 -18.40 16.05
CA LEU A 17 -32.94 -18.85 15.26
C LEU A 17 -32.69 -18.61 13.76
N ALA A 18 -32.83 -19.70 13.01
CA ALA A 18 -32.56 -19.80 11.59
C ALA A 18 -33.84 -19.62 10.74
N VAL A 19 -33.62 -19.45 9.43
CA VAL A 19 -34.30 -20.10 8.29
C VAL A 19 -34.88 -19.14 7.22
N ALA A 20 -34.31 -19.35 6.01
CA ALA A 20 -34.82 -19.24 4.64
C ALA A 20 -35.25 -17.88 4.05
N ALA A 21 -34.66 -17.48 2.91
CA ALA A 21 -35.03 -17.99 1.59
C ALA A 21 -34.38 -17.16 0.44
N THR A 22 -33.69 -17.88 -0.43
CA THR A 22 -33.43 -17.68 -1.88
C THR A 22 -33.94 -16.43 -2.62
N SER A 23 -33.06 -15.83 -3.44
CA SER A 23 -33.11 -15.80 -4.92
C SER A 23 -32.62 -14.47 -5.53
N PHE A 24 -31.81 -14.61 -6.59
CA PHE A 24 -31.24 -13.56 -7.46
C PHE A 24 -32.29 -12.72 -8.19
N PRO A 25 -31.90 -11.56 -8.75
CA PRO A 25 -32.50 -11.11 -10.01
C PRO A 25 -31.46 -10.87 -11.12
N THR A 26 -31.79 -11.40 -12.30
CA THR A 26 -31.20 -11.06 -13.59
C THR A 26 -32.08 -10.05 -14.33
N ALA A 27 -31.43 -9.34 -15.27
CA ALA A 27 -31.83 -8.21 -16.12
C ALA A 27 -33.24 -8.18 -16.76
N VAL A 28 -33.71 -6.95 -17.06
CA VAL A 28 -34.47 -6.61 -18.28
C VAL A 28 -34.13 -5.18 -18.75
N MET A 29 -33.78 -5.05 -20.03
CA MET A 29 -33.63 -3.83 -20.84
C MET A 29 -35.00 -3.38 -21.41
N ALA A 30 -35.22 -2.07 -21.56
CA ALA A 30 -36.20 -1.46 -22.49
C ALA A 30 -36.00 0.08 -22.47
N THR A 31 -35.40 0.70 -23.50
CA THR A 31 -35.93 1.15 -24.80
C THR A 31 -36.68 2.50 -24.79
N ASP A 32 -36.33 3.29 -25.80
CA ASP A 32 -37.08 4.31 -26.53
C ASP A 32 -37.32 5.70 -25.91
N LEU A 33 -36.55 6.67 -26.44
CA LEU A 33 -36.95 8.05 -26.59
C LEU A 33 -36.91 8.38 -28.09
N ASP A 34 -38.08 8.57 -28.70
CA ASP A 34 -38.21 9.22 -29.99
C ASP A 34 -39.12 10.46 -29.89
N SER A 35 -38.66 11.47 -30.62
CA SER A 35 -39.34 12.57 -31.31
C SER A 35 -40.41 13.41 -30.59
N SER A 36 -40.21 14.74 -30.60
CA SER A 36 -40.77 15.58 -31.68
C SER A 36 -40.67 17.10 -31.41
N ILE A 37 -40.59 17.82 -32.54
CA ILE A 37 -40.96 19.22 -32.84
C ILE A 37 -39.81 20.26 -32.88
N VAL A 38 -39.20 20.50 -34.05
CA VAL A 38 -39.54 21.41 -35.21
C VAL A 38 -38.97 22.82 -34.99
N ALA A 39 -37.88 23.17 -35.69
CA ALA A 39 -37.77 24.10 -36.86
C ALA A 39 -38.18 25.55 -36.53
N ASP A 40 -37.49 26.61 -36.94
CA ASP A 40 -36.82 26.91 -38.21
C ASP A 40 -35.98 28.20 -38.02
N GLU A 41 -35.01 28.43 -38.88
CA GLU A 41 -34.59 29.70 -39.50
C GLU A 41 -33.11 29.70 -39.90
N THR A 42 -32.93 30.05 -41.17
CA THR A 42 -31.77 29.98 -42.06
C THR A 42 -31.02 31.33 -42.19
N GLU A 43 -29.91 31.26 -42.95
CA GLU A 43 -29.13 32.36 -43.58
C GLU A 43 -28.03 33.01 -42.73
N GLN A 44 -26.84 33.37 -43.22
CA GLN A 44 -26.09 33.18 -44.48
C GLN A 44 -24.71 33.87 -44.27
N SER A 45 -23.64 33.30 -44.86
CA SER A 45 -22.32 33.87 -45.23
C SER A 45 -21.47 34.58 -44.11
N ASP A 46 -20.15 34.60 -44.10
CA ASP A 46 -19.16 34.83 -45.16
C ASP A 46 -17.86 34.02 -44.93
N GLU A 47 -17.12 33.89 -46.04
CA GLU A 47 -15.80 33.31 -46.22
C GLU A 47 -14.68 34.11 -45.54
N GLU A 48 -13.66 33.44 -44.99
CA GLU A 48 -12.28 33.84 -45.27
C GLU A 48 -11.31 32.65 -45.07
N GLU A 49 -10.56 32.42 -46.13
CA GLU A 49 -9.56 31.41 -46.43
C GLU A 49 -8.18 31.90 -45.95
N ILE A 50 -7.38 31.06 -45.27
CA ILE A 50 -5.92 30.97 -45.54
C ILE A 50 -5.26 29.71 -44.92
N ALA A 51 -4.88 28.83 -45.85
CA ALA A 51 -3.58 28.20 -46.06
C ALA A 51 -2.98 27.18 -45.05
N GLU A 52 -2.87 25.96 -45.57
CA GLU A 52 -1.89 24.91 -45.25
C GLU A 52 -0.43 25.29 -45.57
N VAL A 53 0.50 24.60 -44.89
CA VAL A 53 1.83 24.14 -45.35
C VAL A 53 2.25 23.04 -44.34
N SER A 54 2.46 21.73 -44.61
CA SER A 54 3.29 21.00 -45.60
C SER A 54 4.72 21.53 -45.68
N ASP A 55 5.83 20.81 -45.61
CA ASP A 55 6.21 19.40 -45.53
C ASP A 55 7.77 19.38 -45.34
N TYR A 56 8.38 18.19 -45.34
CA TYR A 56 9.73 17.83 -45.84
C TYR A 56 10.98 18.39 -45.10
N GLU A 57 12.13 17.72 -44.92
CA GLU A 57 12.74 16.41 -45.19
C GLU A 57 14.07 16.39 -44.37
N ALA A 58 14.49 15.30 -43.73
CA ALA A 58 15.27 14.16 -44.22
C ALA A 58 16.81 14.35 -44.29
N ALA A 59 17.47 13.19 -44.19
CA ALA A 59 18.89 12.82 -44.37
C ALA A 59 19.81 12.91 -43.13
N ALA A 60 20.75 12.00 -42.89
CA ALA A 60 21.10 10.66 -43.39
C ALA A 60 22.40 10.21 -42.66
N GLY A 61 22.70 8.90 -42.69
CA GLY A 61 23.99 8.27 -42.35
C GLY A 61 23.81 7.09 -41.37
N GLU A 62 23.63 5.82 -41.77
CA GLU A 62 24.59 4.83 -42.35
C GLU A 62 25.90 4.69 -41.53
N ALA A 63 26.40 3.52 -41.14
CA ALA A 63 26.47 2.18 -41.75
C ALA A 63 26.58 1.07 -40.64
N ALA A 64 25.97 -0.14 -40.78
CA ALA A 64 26.48 -1.41 -41.39
C ALA A 64 27.61 -2.10 -40.56
N ASP A 65 27.77 -3.43 -40.42
CA ASP A 65 27.05 -4.66 -40.78
C ASP A 65 27.77 -5.88 -40.14
N ALA A 66 27.20 -7.08 -40.31
CA ALA A 66 27.70 -8.47 -40.14
C ALA A 66 27.07 -9.27 -38.98
N GLU A 67 26.10 -10.19 -39.18
CA GLU A 67 26.14 -11.55 -39.83
C GLU A 67 27.13 -12.51 -39.16
N GLU A 68 26.88 -13.80 -38.88
CA GLU A 68 25.76 -14.77 -38.89
C GLU A 68 26.37 -16.00 -38.14
N ILE A 69 25.65 -16.90 -37.48
CA ILE A 69 25.36 -18.27 -37.98
C ILE A 69 24.48 -18.97 -36.93
N ALA A 70 23.39 -19.55 -37.42
CA ALA A 70 22.53 -20.49 -36.72
C ALA A 70 23.00 -21.95 -36.91
N ALA A 71 22.66 -22.83 -35.98
CA ALA A 71 22.25 -24.20 -36.29
C ALA A 71 21.45 -24.81 -35.13
N GLU A 72 20.28 -25.33 -35.50
CA GLU A 72 19.39 -26.21 -34.75
C GLU A 72 20.04 -27.58 -34.47
N ASP A 73 19.59 -28.32 -33.44
CA ASP A 73 18.78 -29.53 -33.68
C ASP A 73 18.08 -30.02 -32.40
N GLN A 74 17.01 -30.76 -32.62
CA GLN A 74 15.96 -31.22 -31.73
C GLN A 74 16.19 -32.64 -31.19
N ASN A 75 15.20 -33.07 -30.40
CA ASN A 75 14.86 -34.40 -29.87
C ASN A 75 15.50 -34.77 -28.53
N ALA A 76 14.79 -35.09 -27.44
CA ALA A 76 13.49 -35.73 -27.15
C ALA A 76 13.74 -37.05 -26.39
N ASP A 77 12.81 -37.31 -25.47
CA ASP A 77 12.51 -38.56 -24.76
C ASP A 77 13.31 -38.93 -23.50
N GLU A 78 12.76 -38.50 -22.36
CA GLU A 78 11.91 -39.31 -21.44
C GLU A 78 12.39 -40.71 -20.94
N ILE A 79 12.19 -40.89 -19.63
CA ILE A 79 11.86 -42.10 -18.83
C ILE A 79 12.98 -42.97 -18.16
N THR A 80 12.87 -43.02 -16.82
CA THR A 80 12.98 -44.13 -15.83
C THR A 80 14.30 -44.75 -15.36
N GLU A 81 14.50 -44.59 -14.04
CA GLU A 81 14.61 -45.59 -12.96
C GLU A 81 15.37 -46.93 -13.13
N GLU A 82 16.09 -47.20 -12.03
CA GLU A 82 16.29 -48.48 -11.32
C GLU A 82 17.36 -49.52 -11.76
N SER A 83 18.30 -49.68 -10.83
CA SER A 83 18.63 -50.93 -10.14
C SER A 83 19.80 -51.81 -10.63
N ALA A 84 20.67 -52.08 -9.63
CA ALA A 84 21.19 -53.39 -9.23
C ALA A 84 22.21 -54.14 -10.10
N ALA A 85 23.42 -54.19 -9.52
CA ALA A 85 24.07 -55.41 -9.01
C ALA A 85 24.98 -56.28 -9.92
N GLU A 86 26.05 -56.71 -9.24
CA GLU A 86 26.82 -57.96 -9.35
C GLU A 86 28.01 -58.07 -10.33
N ASN A 87 29.20 -58.01 -9.71
CA ASN A 87 30.25 -59.03 -9.64
C ASN A 87 30.63 -59.82 -10.90
N THR A 88 31.94 -59.79 -11.22
CA THR A 88 32.71 -61.02 -11.47
C THR A 88 34.20 -60.78 -11.16
N GLU A 89 34.80 -61.79 -10.52
CA GLU A 89 36.16 -61.86 -9.99
C GLU A 89 37.22 -62.35 -11.02
N GLU A 90 38.47 -62.25 -10.57
CA GLU A 90 39.64 -63.13 -10.76
C GLU A 90 40.78 -62.79 -11.76
N GLU A 91 41.94 -62.51 -11.14
CA GLU A 91 43.29 -63.10 -11.36
C GLU A 91 44.11 -62.67 -12.59
N ALA A 92 45.43 -62.42 -12.58
CA ALA A 92 46.48 -62.38 -11.56
C ALA A 92 47.82 -61.92 -12.21
N SER A 93 48.85 -61.72 -11.35
CA SER A 93 50.31 -61.52 -11.58
C SER A 93 50.78 -60.08 -11.78
N GLY A 94 51.81 -59.56 -11.09
CA GLY A 94 52.68 -60.09 -10.05
C GLY A 94 53.85 -59.12 -9.78
N VAL A 95 54.01 -58.72 -8.50
CA VAL A 95 55.25 -58.53 -7.70
C VAL A 95 56.35 -57.53 -8.18
N ASP A 96 56.56 -56.41 -7.47
CA ASP A 96 57.68 -56.23 -6.49
C ASP A 96 57.70 -54.82 -5.82
N GLU A 97 57.16 -54.79 -4.61
CA GLU A 97 57.60 -54.16 -3.34
C GLU A 97 58.64 -53.01 -3.30
N PHE A 98 58.22 -51.82 -2.83
CA PHE A 98 58.93 -51.08 -1.76
C PHE A 98 57.91 -50.31 -0.90
N THR A 99 57.99 -50.54 0.40
CA THR A 99 56.98 -50.35 1.45
C THR A 99 56.69 -48.87 1.80
N ALA A 100 55.44 -48.45 1.65
CA ALA A 100 54.84 -47.39 2.46
C ALA A 100 54.19 -48.06 3.68
N ALA A 101 54.35 -47.48 4.87
CA ALA A 101 53.62 -47.91 6.04
C ALA A 101 52.14 -47.57 5.83
N ASP A 102 51.33 -48.62 5.65
CA ASP A 102 49.89 -48.55 5.66
C ASP A 102 49.41 -48.00 7.02
N ASP A 103 48.72 -46.86 6.99
CA ASP A 103 47.87 -46.43 8.08
C ASP A 103 46.52 -47.13 7.84
N GLU A 104 46.40 -48.34 8.40
CA GLU A 104 45.16 -49.08 8.40
C GLU A 104 44.08 -48.23 9.07
N THR A 105 43.08 -47.83 8.29
CA THR A 105 41.80 -47.39 8.80
C THR A 105 41.12 -48.57 9.48
N GLU A 106 41.49 -48.84 10.73
CA GLU A 106 40.67 -49.57 11.68
C GLU A 106 39.38 -48.76 11.86
N ALA A 107 38.35 -49.14 11.11
CA ALA A 107 36.99 -48.81 11.45
C ALA A 107 36.77 -49.33 12.87
N PHE A 108 36.70 -48.42 13.85
CA PHE A 108 36.45 -48.79 15.23
C PHE A 108 35.17 -49.61 15.28
N ALA A 109 35.36 -50.90 15.52
CA ALA A 109 34.32 -51.86 15.71
C ALA A 109 33.49 -51.43 16.93
N ASP A 110 32.18 -51.38 16.70
CA ASP A 110 31.09 -51.35 17.66
C ASP A 110 30.98 -50.11 18.58
N SER A 111 30.28 -49.08 18.10
CA SER A 111 29.84 -47.93 18.90
C SER A 111 29.00 -48.33 20.13
N ASP A 112 28.43 -49.54 20.15
CA ASP A 112 27.66 -50.06 21.29
C ASP A 112 28.57 -50.58 22.43
N GLU A 113 29.84 -50.95 22.17
CA GLU A 113 30.78 -51.38 23.22
C GLU A 113 31.39 -50.21 24.01
N LEU A 114 31.44 -49.00 23.42
CA LEU A 114 31.98 -47.78 24.06
C LEU A 114 30.96 -46.99 24.90
N GLN A 115 29.67 -47.39 24.90
CA GLN A 115 28.63 -46.69 25.65
C GLN A 115 28.86 -46.82 27.18
N GLY A 116 29.39 -45.75 27.79
CA GLY A 116 29.62 -45.63 29.23
C GLY A 116 31.09 -45.53 29.64
N GLU A 117 32.03 -45.91 28.76
CA GLU A 117 33.47 -45.73 29.00
C GLU A 117 33.89 -44.26 28.83
N TYR A 118 33.26 -43.56 27.88
CA TYR A 118 33.54 -42.17 27.56
C TYR A 118 32.34 -41.25 27.81
N GLN A 119 32.63 -40.01 28.21
CA GLN A 119 31.72 -38.87 28.17
C GLN A 119 32.04 -38.06 26.91
N TYR A 120 31.00 -37.78 26.12
CA TYR A 120 31.09 -37.00 24.89
C TYR A 120 30.58 -35.58 25.16
N VAL A 121 31.44 -34.60 24.93
CA VAL A 121 31.17 -33.20 25.23
C VAL A 121 31.84 -32.29 24.20
N TYR A 122 31.43 -31.02 24.15
CA TYR A 122 32.28 -29.99 23.58
C TYR A 122 33.18 -29.40 24.67
N ALA A 123 34.44 -29.12 24.32
CA ALA A 123 35.39 -28.46 25.20
C ALA A 123 36.09 -27.29 24.47
N GLY A 124 36.40 -26.25 25.22
CA GLY A 124 37.32 -25.21 24.78
C GLY A 124 38.77 -25.71 24.84
N LEU A 125 39.52 -25.66 23.74
CA LEU A 125 40.93 -26.06 23.66
C LEU A 125 41.78 -24.90 23.18
N THR A 126 43.01 -24.76 23.70
CA THR A 126 43.97 -23.80 23.18
C THR A 126 44.43 -24.16 21.76
N TRP A 127 44.98 -23.20 21.02
CA TRP A 127 45.54 -23.44 19.68
C TRP A 127 46.58 -24.58 19.69
N ALA A 128 47.50 -24.57 20.65
CA ALA A 128 48.53 -25.59 20.77
C ALA A 128 47.94 -26.97 21.11
N GLU A 129 46.98 -27.07 22.02
CA GLU A 129 46.31 -28.34 22.35
C GLU A 129 45.56 -28.92 21.16
N TYR A 130 44.86 -28.08 20.38
CA TYR A 130 44.12 -28.53 19.22
C TYR A 130 45.05 -29.09 18.13
N TRP A 131 46.12 -28.35 17.80
CA TRP A 131 47.04 -28.68 16.70
C TRP A 131 48.13 -29.69 17.04
N ALA A 132 48.38 -30.00 18.32
CA ALA A 132 49.49 -30.85 18.79
C ALA A 132 49.60 -32.22 18.09
N SER A 133 48.47 -32.85 17.76
CA SER A 133 48.43 -34.18 17.16
C SER A 133 47.92 -34.18 15.72
N GLU A 134 47.80 -33.02 15.09
CA GLU A 134 47.23 -32.89 13.73
C GLU A 134 48.28 -33.07 12.62
N GLY A 135 49.56 -33.29 12.97
CA GLY A 135 50.63 -33.47 11.99
C GLY A 135 50.94 -32.19 11.19
N VAL A 136 50.71 -31.01 11.79
CA VAL A 136 51.09 -29.72 11.24
C VAL A 136 52.50 -29.31 11.68
N TYR A 137 53.14 -28.43 10.92
CA TYR A 137 54.42 -27.84 11.31
C TYR A 137 54.29 -27.05 12.62
N ALA A 138 55.31 -27.13 13.48
CA ALA A 138 55.32 -26.56 14.84
C ALA A 138 54.14 -27.03 15.74
N ALA A 139 53.58 -28.23 15.50
CA ALA A 139 52.46 -28.76 16.26
C ALA A 139 52.69 -28.70 17.78
N GLY A 140 51.75 -28.07 18.50
CA GLY A 140 51.80 -27.94 19.96
C GLY A 140 52.82 -26.94 20.50
N ASP A 141 53.61 -26.28 19.65
CA ASP A 141 54.57 -25.26 20.06
C ASP A 141 53.83 -23.96 20.48
N THR A 142 54.11 -23.47 21.68
CA THR A 142 53.53 -22.25 22.26
C THR A 142 54.48 -21.06 22.25
N THR A 143 55.55 -21.11 21.46
CA THR A 143 56.54 -20.02 21.38
C THR A 143 55.90 -18.76 20.81
N SER A 144 55.92 -17.68 21.59
CA SER A 144 55.47 -16.35 21.16
C SER A 144 56.53 -15.59 20.40
N SER A 145 56.13 -14.62 19.58
CA SER A 145 57.05 -13.70 18.92
C SER A 145 57.44 -12.52 19.82
N GLU A 146 58.71 -12.10 19.77
CA GLU A 146 59.12 -10.76 20.23
C GLU A 146 59.09 -9.74 19.08
N GLU A 147 58.98 -10.21 17.84
CA GLU A 147 58.86 -9.40 16.64
C GLU A 147 57.41 -9.05 16.37
N LEU A 148 57.19 -7.77 16.04
CA LEU A 148 55.91 -7.27 15.59
C LEU A 148 55.69 -7.63 14.11
N ASP A 149 54.46 -7.94 13.75
CA ASP A 149 54.03 -8.02 12.35
C ASP A 149 53.82 -6.63 11.72
N GLY A 150 53.37 -6.61 10.46
CA GLY A 150 53.09 -5.36 9.72
C GLY A 150 51.96 -4.51 10.32
N HIS A 151 51.22 -5.03 11.29
CA HIS A 151 50.14 -4.36 12.02
C HIS A 151 50.56 -3.95 13.43
N LYS A 152 51.85 -4.10 13.78
CA LYS A 152 52.41 -3.86 15.11
C LYS A 152 51.82 -4.77 16.19
N GLU A 153 51.58 -6.04 15.84
CA GLU A 153 51.04 -7.07 16.72
C GLU A 153 52.03 -8.24 16.87
N LEU A 154 52.00 -8.96 18.00
CA LEU A 154 52.97 -10.01 18.34
C LEU A 154 52.55 -11.41 17.86
N ASP A 155 52.01 -11.54 16.64
CA ASP A 155 51.36 -12.78 16.18
C ASP A 155 52.20 -13.65 15.22
N LYS A 156 53.51 -13.35 15.13
CA LYS A 156 54.48 -14.16 14.37
C LYS A 156 54.94 -15.44 15.10
N GLY A 157 54.35 -15.74 16.24
CA GLY A 157 54.65 -16.93 17.04
C GLY A 157 54.13 -18.24 16.42
N ALA A 158 54.22 -19.32 17.19
CA ALA A 158 53.66 -20.62 16.84
C ALA A 158 52.16 -20.67 17.19
N PHE A 159 51.73 -21.62 18.02
CA PHE A 159 50.35 -21.79 18.48
C PHE A 159 50.08 -21.16 19.86
N ASP A 160 50.73 -20.03 20.12
CA ASP A 160 50.49 -19.17 21.26
C ASP A 160 49.18 -18.36 21.13
N THR A 161 48.76 -17.73 22.23
CA THR A 161 47.57 -16.88 22.30
C THR A 161 47.68 -15.72 21.32
N VAL A 162 46.67 -15.54 20.48
CA VAL A 162 46.59 -14.39 19.57
C VAL A 162 46.23 -13.15 20.39
N THR A 163 47.02 -12.09 20.28
CA THR A 163 46.78 -10.80 20.97
C THR A 163 46.61 -9.68 19.96
N ARG A 164 45.52 -8.91 20.08
CA ARG A 164 45.12 -7.92 19.08
C ARG A 164 44.63 -6.64 19.75
N ALA A 165 45.12 -5.49 19.33
CA ALA A 165 44.71 -4.19 19.86
C ALA A 165 43.57 -3.54 19.04
N THR A 166 43.30 -4.05 17.83
CA THR A 166 42.33 -3.45 16.91
C THR A 166 40.89 -3.62 17.38
N THR A 167 40.08 -2.56 17.30
CA THR A 167 38.66 -2.56 17.70
C THR A 167 37.70 -2.95 16.58
N ASN A 168 38.20 -2.96 15.34
CA ASN A 168 37.42 -3.06 14.12
C ASN A 168 37.73 -4.37 13.39
N HIS A 169 36.87 -5.39 13.52
CA HIS A 169 36.64 -6.47 12.53
C HIS A 169 37.02 -7.91 12.89
N GLY A 170 37.82 -8.18 13.92
CA GLY A 170 38.10 -9.56 14.38
C GLY A 170 37.28 -10.03 15.59
N LEU A 171 37.03 -9.13 16.55
CA LEU A 171 36.60 -9.49 17.90
C LEU A 171 35.20 -10.12 17.99
N HIS A 172 34.20 -9.54 17.29
CA HIS A 172 32.87 -10.14 17.24
C HIS A 172 32.88 -11.47 16.50
N ARG A 173 33.61 -11.56 15.39
CA ARG A 173 33.64 -12.73 14.52
C ARG A 173 34.40 -13.90 15.15
N GLY A 174 35.39 -13.60 15.98
CA GLY A 174 36.04 -14.59 16.85
C GLY A 174 35.09 -15.23 17.85
N SER A 175 34.10 -14.50 18.36
CA SER A 175 33.17 -15.05 19.36
C SER A 175 32.29 -16.21 18.88
N PHE A 176 32.24 -16.46 17.57
CA PHE A 176 31.50 -17.58 17.00
C PHE A 176 32.09 -18.92 17.42
N GLN A 177 33.40 -19.11 17.23
CA GLN A 177 34.07 -20.40 17.45
C GLN A 177 35.28 -20.35 18.37
N THR A 178 35.64 -19.19 18.93
CA THR A 178 36.87 -19.04 19.72
C THR A 178 36.62 -18.63 21.17
N GLU A 179 37.54 -19.00 22.04
CA GLU A 179 37.59 -18.49 23.41
C GLU A 179 38.34 -17.16 23.44
N THR A 180 37.59 -16.07 23.58
CA THR A 180 38.13 -14.71 23.54
C THR A 180 37.93 -13.98 24.86
N THR A 181 38.92 -13.20 25.29
CA THR A 181 38.83 -12.30 26.44
C THR A 181 39.25 -10.89 26.06
N ILE A 182 38.44 -9.89 26.40
CA ILE A 182 38.84 -8.49 26.30
C ILE A 182 39.59 -8.10 27.57
N VAL A 183 40.74 -7.47 27.42
CA VAL A 183 41.52 -6.86 28.50
C VAL A 183 41.39 -5.35 28.37
N ALA A 184 40.92 -4.70 29.44
CA ALA A 184 40.77 -3.25 29.49
C ALA A 184 42.05 -2.56 30.00
N GLU A 185 42.18 -1.26 29.73
CA GLU A 185 43.34 -0.45 30.20
C GLU A 185 43.49 -0.44 31.73
N ASP A 186 42.39 -0.62 32.48
CA ASP A 186 42.41 -0.74 33.94
C ASP A 186 42.81 -2.15 34.44
N GLY A 187 43.13 -3.06 33.53
CA GLY A 187 43.47 -4.47 33.78
C GLY A 187 42.25 -5.39 33.97
N SER A 188 41.02 -4.87 33.91
CA SER A 188 39.81 -5.69 33.99
C SER A 188 39.71 -6.65 32.80
N ARG A 189 39.26 -7.88 33.06
CA ARG A 189 39.13 -8.93 32.05
C ARG A 189 37.67 -9.29 31.83
N TYR A 190 37.27 -9.39 30.57
CA TYR A 190 35.90 -9.66 30.14
C TYR A 190 35.88 -10.88 29.20
N PRO A 191 35.75 -12.10 29.74
CA PRO A 191 35.69 -13.32 28.94
C PRO A 191 34.37 -13.38 28.20
N ILE A 192 34.44 -13.48 26.88
CA ILE A 192 33.28 -13.40 25.99
C ILE A 192 32.64 -14.78 25.88
N ALA A 193 31.34 -14.88 26.14
CA ALA A 193 30.56 -16.05 25.76
C ALA A 193 30.01 -15.90 24.34
N THR A 194 29.35 -14.79 24.04
CA THR A 194 28.79 -14.46 22.72
C THR A 194 28.37 -12.98 22.68
N TRP A 195 27.92 -12.51 21.52
CA TRP A 195 27.34 -11.18 21.34
C TRP A 195 25.83 -11.27 21.26
N VAL A 196 25.14 -10.39 21.99
CA VAL A 196 23.66 -10.30 21.95
C VAL A 196 23.22 -9.46 20.75
N ASN A 197 23.97 -8.40 20.46
CA ASN A 197 23.81 -7.50 19.31
C ASN A 197 25.12 -6.71 19.13
N GLN A 198 25.19 -5.87 18.10
CA GLN A 198 26.37 -5.04 17.77
C GLN A 198 26.98 -4.26 18.95
N ASN A 199 26.20 -3.92 19.98
CA ASN A 199 26.68 -3.11 21.11
C ASN A 199 26.61 -3.81 22.47
N THR A 200 26.33 -5.12 22.52
CA THR A 200 26.13 -5.83 23.80
C THR A 200 26.78 -7.20 23.78
N ILE A 201 27.68 -7.42 24.73
CA ILE A 201 28.41 -8.68 24.91
C ILE A 201 27.81 -9.44 26.09
N LYS A 202 27.60 -10.74 25.92
CA LYS A 202 27.30 -11.70 27.00
C LYS A 202 28.63 -12.34 27.44
N LEU A 203 28.94 -12.22 28.73
CA LEU A 203 30.14 -12.79 29.33
C LEU A 203 29.92 -14.26 29.72
N THR A 204 31.02 -14.99 29.95
CA THR A 204 30.97 -16.40 30.37
C THR A 204 30.27 -16.64 31.71
N ASP A 205 30.22 -15.63 32.59
CA ASP A 205 29.46 -15.66 33.85
C ASP A 205 27.95 -15.36 33.67
N GLY A 206 27.51 -15.14 32.43
CA GLY A 206 26.12 -14.84 32.07
C GLY A 206 25.73 -13.36 32.20
N LYS A 207 26.60 -12.49 32.69
CA LYS A 207 26.33 -11.03 32.71
C LYS A 207 26.47 -10.42 31.33
N THR A 208 25.98 -9.20 31.18
CA THR A 208 26.13 -8.42 29.94
C THR A 208 26.86 -7.11 30.17
N VAL A 209 27.68 -6.70 29.21
CA VAL A 209 28.32 -5.38 29.16
C VAL A 209 28.04 -4.72 27.81
N GLY A 210 27.99 -3.38 27.80
CA GLY A 210 27.97 -2.63 26.55
C GLY A 210 29.35 -2.60 25.92
N PHE A 211 29.44 -2.60 24.59
CA PHE A 211 30.71 -2.40 23.88
C PHE A 211 30.46 -1.51 22.67
N LYS A 212 31.25 -0.47 22.50
CA LYS A 212 31.17 0.41 21.32
C LYS A 212 32.54 0.98 21.00
N LYS A 213 33.09 0.62 19.84
CA LYS A 213 34.38 1.14 19.33
C LYS A 213 35.51 1.03 20.37
N GLY A 214 35.69 -0.14 20.99
CA GLY A 214 36.71 -0.35 22.02
C GLY A 214 36.29 0.05 23.43
N THR A 215 35.25 0.87 23.60
CA THR A 215 34.79 1.28 24.93
C THR A 215 33.80 0.28 25.52
N ILE A 216 34.12 -0.27 26.69
CA ILE A 216 33.29 -1.16 27.47
C ILE A 216 32.43 -0.33 28.43
N THR A 217 31.11 -0.49 28.38
CA THR A 217 30.17 0.11 29.34
C THR A 217 29.77 -0.93 30.40
N LYS A 218 30.20 -0.70 31.63
CA LYS A 218 29.89 -1.55 32.80
C LYS A 218 28.42 -1.40 33.20
N ALA A 219 27.92 -2.33 34.02
CA ALA A 219 26.51 -2.37 34.43
C ALA A 219 26.07 -1.15 35.27
N ASP A 220 27.01 -0.45 35.91
CA ASP A 220 26.78 0.78 36.66
C ASP A 220 26.80 2.05 35.79
N GLY A 221 26.99 1.91 34.47
CA GLY A 221 27.08 2.99 33.50
C GLY A 221 28.46 3.63 33.36
N THR A 222 29.46 3.17 34.12
CA THR A 222 30.85 3.61 33.94
C THR A 222 31.47 2.97 32.69
N THR A 223 32.49 3.61 32.13
CA THR A 223 33.18 3.14 30.92
C THR A 223 34.65 2.90 31.17
N VAL A 224 35.21 1.93 30.45
CA VAL A 224 36.67 1.69 30.35
C VAL A 224 36.99 1.30 28.92
N ASP A 225 38.13 1.75 28.41
CA ASP A 225 38.57 1.40 27.07
C ASP A 225 39.31 0.06 27.07
N MET A 226 39.17 -0.67 25.97
CA MET A 226 39.90 -1.88 25.68
C MET A 226 41.37 -1.55 25.41
N ASP A 227 42.26 -2.31 26.03
CA ASP A 227 43.69 -2.30 25.72
C ASP A 227 43.96 -3.26 24.56
N HIS A 228 43.56 -4.53 24.72
CA HIS A 228 43.63 -5.56 23.68
C HIS A 228 42.60 -6.67 23.94
N TYR A 229 42.50 -7.62 23.02
CA TYR A 229 41.84 -8.89 23.26
C TYR A 229 42.77 -10.07 23.00
N GLU A 230 42.50 -11.16 23.72
CA GLU A 230 43.25 -12.41 23.69
C GLU A 230 42.34 -13.52 23.14
N VAL A 231 42.80 -14.25 22.11
CA VAL A 231 42.11 -15.44 21.56
C VAL A 231 42.95 -16.68 21.85
N TYR A 232 42.49 -17.51 22.78
CA TYR A 232 43.25 -18.65 23.29
C TYR A 232 43.20 -19.87 22.39
N GLY A 233 42.09 -20.04 21.68
CA GLY A 233 41.82 -21.24 20.90
C GLY A 233 40.35 -21.42 20.57
N LEU A 234 39.95 -22.66 20.31
CA LEU A 234 38.62 -23.05 19.87
C LEU A 234 37.69 -23.27 21.05
N LYS A 235 36.45 -22.82 20.92
CA LYS A 235 35.40 -22.88 21.95
C LYS A 235 34.64 -24.21 21.98
N TYR A 236 34.46 -24.84 20.81
CA TYR A 236 33.59 -26.01 20.64
C TYR A 236 34.30 -27.15 19.93
N VAL A 237 35.29 -27.76 20.56
CA VAL A 237 35.94 -28.98 20.04
C VAL A 237 35.18 -30.21 20.56
N PRO A 238 34.67 -31.11 19.70
CA PRO A 238 34.05 -32.34 20.16
C PRO A 238 35.12 -33.26 20.76
N VAL A 239 34.92 -33.67 22.02
CA VAL A 239 35.89 -34.47 22.78
C VAL A 239 35.22 -35.68 23.41
N ALA A 240 35.88 -36.83 23.28
CA ALA A 240 35.62 -38.02 24.06
C ALA A 240 36.63 -38.10 25.21
N VAL A 241 36.14 -38.05 26.45
CA VAL A 241 36.98 -38.17 27.65
C VAL A 241 36.52 -39.37 28.48
N ARG A 242 37.46 -40.15 29.01
CA ARG A 242 37.11 -41.29 29.86
C ARG A 242 36.24 -40.86 31.04
N THR A 243 35.20 -41.62 31.34
CA THR A 243 34.23 -41.32 32.40
C THR A 243 34.89 -41.11 33.76
N GLU A 244 35.96 -41.86 34.05
CA GLU A 244 36.74 -41.72 35.30
C GLU A 244 37.51 -40.38 35.40
N ASP A 245 37.85 -39.79 34.26
CA ASP A 245 38.62 -38.54 34.18
C ASP A 245 37.76 -37.30 33.93
N TYR A 246 36.49 -37.50 33.58
CA TYR A 246 35.56 -36.43 33.23
C TYR A 246 35.48 -35.32 34.30
N ALA A 247 35.46 -35.67 35.59
CA ALA A 247 35.41 -34.69 36.66
C ALA A 247 36.68 -33.82 36.75
N ALA A 248 37.85 -34.37 36.42
CA ALA A 248 39.10 -33.61 36.34
C ALA A 248 39.13 -32.76 35.07
N PHE A 249 38.61 -33.29 33.96
CA PHE A 249 38.48 -32.59 32.70
C PHE A 249 37.61 -31.33 32.83
N CYS A 250 36.43 -31.43 33.43
CA CYS A 250 35.52 -30.30 33.70
C CYS A 250 36.07 -29.25 34.67
N GLN A 251 37.10 -29.58 35.47
CA GLN A 251 37.77 -28.59 36.31
C GLN A 251 38.80 -27.77 35.52
N LYS A 252 39.30 -28.32 34.41
CA LYS A 252 40.37 -27.74 33.61
C LYS A 252 39.84 -26.97 32.39
N TYR A 253 38.80 -27.48 31.76
CA TYR A 253 38.27 -26.97 30.49
C TYR A 253 36.86 -26.40 30.64
N ASN A 254 36.53 -25.44 29.78
CA ASN A 254 35.16 -24.98 29.60
C ASN A 254 34.40 -26.05 28.81
N VAL A 255 33.50 -26.77 29.49
CA VAL A 255 32.77 -27.91 28.92
C VAL A 255 31.32 -27.56 28.66
N VAL A 256 30.82 -27.89 27.47
CA VAL A 256 29.39 -27.93 27.15
C VAL A 256 28.99 -29.38 26.98
N THR A 257 28.19 -29.87 27.93
CA THR A 257 27.64 -31.23 27.89
C THR A 257 26.61 -31.37 26.78
N ASN A 258 26.33 -32.61 26.36
CA ASN A 258 25.13 -32.88 25.57
C ASN A 258 23.88 -32.29 26.25
N ASP A 259 22.94 -31.84 25.42
CA ASP A 259 21.79 -31.00 25.77
C ASP A 259 22.14 -29.56 26.25
N GLY A 260 23.43 -29.20 26.32
CA GLY A 260 23.91 -27.85 26.56
C GLY A 260 23.74 -26.93 25.35
N VAL A 261 23.85 -25.62 25.58
CA VAL A 261 23.64 -24.59 24.54
C VAL A 261 24.96 -24.23 23.87
N LEU A 262 24.98 -24.30 22.54
CA LEU A 262 26.01 -23.74 21.67
C LEU A 262 25.50 -22.42 21.12
N GLU A 263 26.32 -21.37 21.19
CA GLU A 263 25.95 -20.02 20.72
C GLU A 263 27.12 -19.42 19.95
N GLY A 264 26.82 -18.79 18.81
CA GLY A 264 27.80 -18.05 18.03
C GLY A 264 27.26 -16.68 17.58
N GLY A 265 27.94 -15.63 18.06
CA GLY A 265 27.83 -14.23 17.63
C GLY A 265 26.44 -13.61 17.53
N TYR A 266 26.40 -12.40 16.96
CA TYR A 266 25.19 -11.75 16.40
C TYR A 266 25.24 -11.77 14.86
N GLY A 267 24.08 -11.72 14.20
CA GLY A 267 24.01 -11.73 12.74
C GLY A 267 24.32 -10.37 12.12
N GLU A 268 25.15 -10.34 11.07
CA GLU A 268 25.54 -9.13 10.34
C GLU A 268 25.66 -9.44 8.84
N VAL A 269 24.86 -8.76 8.02
CA VAL A 269 24.82 -8.93 6.55
C VAL A 269 24.65 -10.41 6.18
N GLN A 270 25.69 -11.13 5.73
CA GLN A 270 25.61 -12.56 5.40
C GLN A 270 25.95 -13.49 6.58
N LEU A 271 26.64 -13.01 7.60
CA LEU A 271 26.98 -13.81 8.79
C LEU A 271 25.73 -14.01 9.65
N SER A 272 25.37 -15.26 9.91
CA SER A 272 24.18 -15.60 10.69
C SER A 272 24.57 -16.04 12.10
N ALA A 273 23.95 -15.40 13.10
CA ALA A 273 24.02 -15.92 14.47
C ALA A 273 23.38 -17.29 14.56
N TYR A 274 23.88 -18.14 15.44
CA TYR A 274 23.28 -19.44 15.70
C TYR A 274 23.11 -19.72 17.19
N THR A 275 22.08 -20.50 17.49
CA THR A 275 21.91 -21.17 18.77
C THR A 275 21.57 -22.62 18.47
N ALA A 276 22.33 -23.54 19.05
CA ALA A 276 22.23 -24.97 18.81
C ALA A 276 22.32 -25.73 20.13
N THR A 277 21.97 -27.02 20.10
CA THR A 277 22.04 -27.89 21.27
C THR A 277 23.10 -28.96 21.02
N ALA A 278 24.05 -29.12 21.94
CA ALA A 278 25.13 -30.09 21.81
C ALA A 278 24.59 -31.53 21.82
N ALA A 279 25.11 -32.37 20.91
CA ALA A 279 24.84 -33.80 20.83
C ALA A 279 26.06 -34.54 20.26
N VAL A 280 27.20 -34.46 20.96
CA VAL A 280 28.43 -35.16 20.60
C VAL A 280 28.28 -36.66 20.83
N THR A 281 28.78 -37.42 19.87
CA THR A 281 28.77 -38.88 19.78
C THR A 281 30.16 -39.39 19.39
N ALA A 282 30.34 -40.71 19.36
CA ALA A 282 31.57 -41.34 18.86
C ALA A 282 31.80 -41.07 17.36
N ASP A 283 30.74 -40.83 16.59
CA ASP A 283 30.78 -40.58 15.15
C ASP A 283 30.71 -39.08 14.79
N THR A 284 30.85 -38.19 15.79
CA THR A 284 30.87 -36.75 15.53
C THR A 284 32.11 -36.35 14.75
N ASN A 285 31.93 -35.67 13.62
CA ASN A 285 33.05 -35.21 12.80
C ASN A 285 33.97 -34.26 13.59
N GLY A 286 35.27 -34.54 13.52
CA GLY A 286 36.29 -33.79 14.24
C GLY A 286 36.52 -34.24 15.69
N LEU A 287 35.91 -35.33 16.15
CA LEU A 287 36.06 -35.85 17.51
C LEU A 287 37.54 -36.08 17.87
N LYS A 288 37.94 -35.63 19.05
CA LYS A 288 39.27 -35.89 19.63
C LYS A 288 39.13 -36.70 20.93
N TYR A 289 39.99 -37.70 21.11
CA TYR A 289 40.09 -38.42 22.38
C TYR A 289 41.02 -37.67 23.33
N ALA A 290 40.55 -37.42 24.55
CA ALA A 290 41.34 -36.82 25.61
C ALA A 290 42.00 -37.90 26.46
N VAL A 291 43.32 -37.78 26.63
CA VAL A 291 44.14 -38.67 27.45
C VAL A 291 44.70 -37.87 28.62
N LYS A 292 44.41 -38.30 29.85
CA LYS A 292 44.91 -37.64 31.04
C LYS A 292 46.35 -38.01 31.32
N ASN A 293 47.19 -37.00 31.53
CA ASN A 293 48.61 -37.13 31.87
C ASN A 293 48.89 -36.33 33.15
N GLY A 294 48.74 -36.98 34.31
CA GLY A 294 48.83 -36.31 35.61
C GLY A 294 47.70 -35.30 35.79
N ASP A 295 48.07 -34.02 35.96
CA ASP A 295 47.14 -32.89 36.11
C ASP A 295 46.80 -32.20 34.77
N SER A 296 47.27 -32.76 33.65
CA SER A 296 47.07 -32.23 32.29
C SER A 296 46.35 -33.24 31.39
N PHE A 297 45.91 -32.79 30.21
CA PHE A 297 45.34 -33.64 29.18
C PHE A 297 46.08 -33.43 27.86
N THR A 298 46.25 -34.50 27.10
CA THR A 298 46.65 -34.44 25.68
C THR A 298 45.48 -34.93 24.82
N PHE A 299 45.46 -34.51 23.56
CA PHE A 299 44.38 -34.82 22.64
C PHE A 299 44.93 -35.54 21.42
N GLU A 300 44.26 -36.61 21.00
CA GLU A 300 44.59 -37.30 19.76
C GLU A 300 44.26 -36.44 18.52
N ALA A 301 44.71 -36.90 17.36
CA ALA A 301 44.29 -36.35 16.08
C ALA A 301 42.76 -36.45 15.95
N ARG A 302 42.14 -35.44 15.33
CA ARG A 302 40.71 -35.46 15.05
C ARG A 302 40.34 -36.65 14.18
N LYS A 303 39.14 -37.21 14.40
CA LYS A 303 38.57 -38.28 13.59
C LYS A 303 37.49 -37.75 12.65
N THR A 304 37.43 -38.31 11.44
CA THR A 304 36.32 -38.07 10.51
C THR A 304 35.12 -38.91 10.93
N GLY A 305 33.93 -38.30 10.95
CA GLY A 305 32.69 -38.97 11.33
C GLY A 305 31.49 -38.42 10.55
N ALA A 306 30.35 -39.11 10.61
CA ALA A 306 29.13 -38.74 9.89
C ALA A 306 28.13 -37.90 10.70
N ASP A 307 28.31 -37.78 12.01
CA ASP A 307 27.44 -36.97 12.87
C ASP A 307 27.90 -35.50 12.92
N SER A 308 26.92 -34.58 13.01
CA SER A 308 27.16 -33.13 13.15
C SER A 308 27.64 -32.73 14.55
N GLY A 309 27.42 -33.57 15.56
CA GLY A 309 27.58 -33.21 16.97
C GLY A 309 26.54 -32.20 17.47
N ILE A 310 25.49 -31.91 16.69
CA ILE A 310 24.41 -30.98 17.03
C ILE A 310 23.07 -31.70 16.99
N LYS A 311 22.28 -31.53 18.05
CA LYS A 311 20.99 -32.19 18.22
C LYS A 311 20.02 -31.82 17.10
N ASP A 312 19.37 -32.83 16.54
CA ASP A 312 18.35 -32.70 15.49
C ASP A 312 18.87 -31.98 14.21
N GLN A 313 20.19 -31.99 13.99
CA GLN A 313 20.80 -31.41 12.79
C GLN A 313 21.67 -32.45 12.09
N ALA A 314 21.38 -32.69 10.80
CA ALA A 314 22.24 -33.49 9.95
C ALA A 314 23.57 -32.75 9.70
N GLN A 315 24.63 -33.51 9.46
CA GLN A 315 25.92 -32.97 9.05
C GLN A 315 25.77 -32.21 7.73
N LYS A 316 26.24 -30.96 7.70
CA LYS A 316 26.17 -30.10 6.52
C LYS A 316 27.38 -30.32 5.61
N THR A 317 27.20 -30.06 4.32
CA THR A 317 28.30 -29.89 3.37
C THR A 317 28.38 -28.43 2.93
N ALA A 318 29.59 -27.91 2.76
CA ALA A 318 29.76 -26.57 2.21
C ALA A 318 29.31 -26.55 0.74
N ALA A 319 28.36 -25.68 0.42
CA ALA A 319 27.82 -25.51 -0.92
C ALA A 319 27.69 -24.03 -1.26
N ASN A 320 27.63 -23.70 -2.56
CA ASN A 320 27.53 -22.31 -3.05
C ASN A 320 28.64 -21.40 -2.53
N VAL A 321 29.84 -21.98 -2.38
CA VAL A 321 31.06 -21.27 -2.02
C VAL A 321 32.09 -21.39 -3.14
N THR A 322 32.88 -20.34 -3.35
CA THR A 322 33.90 -20.26 -4.40
C THR A 322 35.23 -19.84 -3.78
N PRO A 323 36.19 -20.77 -3.63
CA PRO A 323 37.54 -20.44 -3.20
C PRO A 323 38.32 -19.79 -4.35
N THR A 324 39.03 -18.71 -4.07
CA THR A 324 39.82 -17.95 -5.06
C THR A 324 41.15 -17.54 -4.42
N VAL A 325 42.27 -17.95 -5.02
CA VAL A 325 43.59 -17.41 -4.65
C VAL A 325 43.66 -15.94 -5.06
N LYS A 326 44.12 -15.08 -4.17
CA LYS A 326 44.20 -13.64 -4.40
C LYS A 326 45.59 -13.24 -4.88
N GLU A 327 45.66 -12.13 -5.59
CA GLU A 327 46.94 -11.51 -5.97
C GLU A 327 47.74 -11.13 -4.71
N ALA A 328 49.06 -11.11 -4.86
CA ALA A 328 50.04 -10.82 -3.83
C ALA A 328 49.83 -9.40 -3.29
N SER A 329 49.08 -9.32 -2.20
CA SER A 329 48.72 -8.07 -1.58
C SER A 329 49.45 -7.93 -0.22
N GLY A 330 49.32 -8.93 0.65
CA GLY A 330 49.91 -8.91 2.00
C GLY A 330 49.10 -8.06 2.97
N SER A 331 47.80 -7.90 2.70
CA SER A 331 46.95 -6.92 3.37
C SER A 331 46.83 -7.11 4.88
N TYR A 332 47.06 -8.31 5.39
CA TYR A 332 46.94 -8.67 6.80
C TYR A 332 48.19 -9.38 7.33
N GLY A 333 49.35 -9.21 6.66
CA GLY A 333 50.60 -9.87 7.02
C GLY A 333 50.73 -11.31 6.49
N GLU A 334 49.80 -11.75 5.65
CA GLU A 334 49.85 -13.02 4.95
C GLU A 334 50.84 -13.02 3.77
N PHE A 335 51.53 -14.13 3.55
CA PHE A 335 52.35 -14.32 2.34
C PHE A 335 51.56 -14.95 1.18
N LEU A 336 50.41 -15.56 1.48
CA LEU A 336 49.49 -16.15 0.52
C LEU A 336 48.05 -16.05 1.04
N ARG A 337 47.12 -15.62 0.18
CA ARG A 337 45.70 -15.44 0.51
C ARG A 337 44.75 -16.23 -0.39
N VAL A 338 43.72 -16.82 0.22
CA VAL A 338 42.59 -17.45 -0.44
C VAL A 338 41.29 -16.93 0.15
N ASP A 339 40.41 -16.41 -0.70
CA ASP A 339 39.07 -15.96 -0.31
C ASP A 339 38.03 -17.00 -0.68
N ILE A 340 37.11 -17.32 0.24
CA ILE A 340 35.93 -18.15 0.02
C ILE A 340 34.70 -17.25 -0.02
N THR A 341 34.16 -17.02 -1.23
CA THR A 341 32.98 -16.16 -1.47
C THR A 341 31.76 -16.98 -1.89
N GLY A 342 30.62 -16.34 -2.20
CA GLY A 342 29.39 -17.00 -2.66
C GLY A 342 28.31 -17.10 -1.58
N GLU A 343 27.04 -17.30 -1.96
CA GLU A 343 25.89 -17.20 -1.05
C GLU A 343 25.95 -18.12 0.18
N GLY A 344 26.74 -19.20 0.14
CA GLY A 344 26.91 -20.13 1.25
C GLY A 344 27.96 -19.74 2.29
N TYR A 345 28.82 -18.75 2.01
CA TYR A 345 29.99 -18.50 2.86
C TYR A 345 29.61 -18.03 4.28
N GLY A 346 28.48 -17.32 4.42
CA GLY A 346 28.08 -16.72 5.69
C GLY A 346 27.80 -17.73 6.80
N ASP A 347 27.12 -18.85 6.47
CA ASP A 347 26.85 -19.93 7.44
C ASP A 347 28.10 -20.79 7.67
N LEU A 348 28.88 -21.07 6.63
CA LEU A 348 30.17 -21.78 6.78
C LEU A 348 31.11 -20.99 7.68
N GLY A 349 31.24 -19.68 7.43
CA GLY A 349 32.07 -18.76 8.20
C GLY A 349 31.65 -18.72 9.65
N ALA A 350 30.37 -18.54 9.97
CA ALA A 350 29.87 -18.54 11.35
C ALA A 350 30.18 -19.85 12.12
N ASN A 351 30.35 -20.97 11.41
CA ASN A 351 30.67 -22.27 12.01
C ASN A 351 32.15 -22.64 11.89
N MET A 352 32.99 -21.85 11.20
CA MET A 352 34.39 -22.18 10.92
C MET A 352 35.24 -22.13 12.19
N GLN A 353 35.89 -23.25 12.49
CA GLN A 353 36.73 -23.42 13.66
C GLN A 353 38.19 -23.15 13.30
N ALA A 354 38.73 -23.91 12.36
CA ALA A 354 40.13 -23.89 12.00
C ALA A 354 40.33 -24.32 10.55
N VAL A 355 41.46 -23.96 9.96
CA VAL A 355 41.84 -24.35 8.60
C VAL A 355 43.19 -25.05 8.61
N ARG A 356 43.27 -26.19 7.93
CA ARG A 356 44.53 -26.87 7.61
C ARG A 356 44.95 -26.49 6.20
N TRP A 357 46.20 -26.09 6.04
CA TRP A 357 46.81 -25.83 4.73
C TRP A 357 47.86 -26.90 4.45
N ASP A 358 47.72 -27.60 3.34
CA ASP A 358 48.67 -28.60 2.88
C ASP A 358 49.37 -28.11 1.61
N TYR A 359 50.67 -27.87 1.69
CA TYR A 359 51.48 -27.50 0.52
C TYR A 359 51.87 -28.75 -0.25
N CYS A 360 51.51 -28.79 -1.54
CA CYS A 360 51.67 -29.96 -2.41
C CYS A 360 52.73 -29.75 -3.52
N GLY A 361 53.41 -28.59 -3.53
CA GLY A 361 54.39 -28.27 -4.57
C GLY A 361 53.78 -28.32 -5.97
N ASP A 362 54.37 -29.08 -6.88
CA ASP A 362 53.88 -29.18 -8.27
C ASP A 362 52.72 -30.18 -8.44
N ASP A 363 52.26 -30.84 -7.38
CA ASP A 363 51.19 -31.84 -7.46
C ASP A 363 49.79 -31.20 -7.57
N ALA A 364 49.30 -31.10 -8.81
CA ALA A 364 47.96 -30.61 -9.14
C ALA A 364 46.80 -31.42 -8.52
N THR A 365 47.04 -32.67 -8.12
CA THR A 365 46.01 -33.50 -7.47
C THR A 365 45.79 -33.12 -6.01
N GLY A 366 46.75 -32.42 -5.39
CA GLY A 366 46.72 -32.07 -3.97
C GLY A 366 46.79 -33.30 -3.04
N THR A 367 47.39 -34.40 -3.49
CA THR A 367 47.47 -35.65 -2.71
C THR A 367 48.83 -35.81 -2.02
N ASN A 368 49.92 -35.42 -2.69
CA ASN A 368 51.28 -35.50 -2.18
C ASN A 368 51.64 -34.25 -1.36
N VAL A 369 51.39 -34.32 -0.05
CA VAL A 369 51.67 -33.22 0.87
C VAL A 369 53.16 -33.16 1.24
N LEU A 370 53.80 -32.03 0.97
CA LEU A 370 55.18 -31.75 1.37
C LEU A 370 55.27 -31.20 2.81
N ARG A 371 54.29 -30.38 3.21
CA ARG A 371 54.16 -29.84 4.58
C ARG A 371 52.73 -29.39 4.85
N SER A 372 52.28 -29.59 6.08
CA SER A 372 50.99 -29.14 6.57
C SER A 372 51.14 -28.01 7.58
N PHE A 373 50.20 -27.08 7.59
CA PHE A 373 50.17 -25.91 8.46
C PHE A 373 48.81 -25.78 9.14
N GLY A 374 48.84 -25.45 10.42
CA GLY A 374 47.66 -25.13 11.20
C GLY A 374 47.52 -23.63 11.36
N THR A 375 46.28 -23.15 11.33
CA THR A 375 45.97 -21.71 11.43
C THR A 375 45.39 -21.34 12.79
N LYS A 376 45.52 -20.06 13.16
CA LYS A 376 44.84 -19.44 14.29
C LYS A 376 43.83 -18.41 13.78
N PHE A 377 42.61 -18.44 14.31
CA PHE A 377 41.62 -17.40 14.00
C PHE A 377 42.12 -16.03 14.46
N ALA A 378 41.77 -14.98 13.70
CA ALA A 378 42.26 -13.62 13.87
C ALA A 378 43.77 -13.43 13.63
N ALA A 379 44.56 -14.49 13.47
CA ALA A 379 45.94 -14.41 13.00
C ALA A 379 46.02 -14.64 11.49
N ASP A 380 45.42 -15.75 11.05
CA ASP A 380 45.50 -16.27 9.69
C ASP A 380 44.13 -16.28 9.00
N ASN A 381 43.04 -16.30 9.78
CA ASN A 381 41.70 -16.47 9.23
C ASN A 381 40.77 -15.37 9.72
N TRP A 382 40.00 -14.80 8.79
CA TRP A 382 39.00 -13.77 9.05
C TRP A 382 37.70 -14.11 8.33
N MET A 383 36.55 -13.80 8.94
CA MET A 383 35.28 -13.75 8.20
C MET A 383 34.94 -12.28 7.95
N HIS A 384 34.40 -11.97 6.78
CA HIS A 384 33.87 -10.65 6.50
C HIS A 384 32.35 -10.68 6.29
N LYS A 385 31.67 -9.62 6.72
CA LYS A 385 30.20 -9.50 6.62
C LYS A 385 29.69 -9.51 5.16
N SER A 386 30.53 -9.09 4.20
CA SER A 386 30.17 -8.97 2.78
C SER A 386 31.19 -9.55 1.78
N MET A 387 32.39 -9.95 2.21
CA MET A 387 33.53 -10.22 1.31
C MET A 387 34.01 -11.67 1.37
N GLY A 388 33.25 -12.54 2.05
CA GLY A 388 33.64 -13.94 2.17
C GLY A 388 34.41 -14.27 3.45
N ILE A 389 34.97 -15.46 3.47
CA ILE A 389 35.99 -15.90 4.43
C ILE A 389 37.35 -15.62 3.79
N GLN A 390 38.21 -14.89 4.48
CA GLN A 390 39.56 -14.57 4.03
C GLN A 390 40.54 -15.46 4.81
N LEU A 391 41.27 -16.30 4.09
CA LEU A 391 42.25 -17.23 4.65
C LEU A 391 43.64 -16.78 4.19
N GLY A 392 44.46 -16.29 5.11
CA GLY A 392 45.82 -15.80 4.87
C GLY A 392 46.85 -16.60 5.66
N LEU A 393 47.80 -17.22 4.97
CA LEU A 393 48.91 -17.89 5.64
C LEU A 393 50.00 -16.86 5.95
N THR A 394 50.25 -16.59 7.24
CA THR A 394 51.20 -15.55 7.71
C THR A 394 52.66 -15.99 7.66
N ASP A 395 53.60 -15.04 7.59
CA ASP A 395 55.03 -15.31 7.84
C ASP A 395 55.28 -15.42 9.36
N SER A 396 54.81 -16.54 9.92
CA SER A 396 54.88 -16.86 11.34
C SER A 396 55.67 -18.14 11.58
N LEU A 397 56.13 -18.36 12.82
CA LEU A 397 56.92 -19.54 13.19
C LEU A 397 56.19 -20.86 12.86
N ARG A 398 54.86 -20.88 12.92
CA ARG A 398 54.02 -22.04 12.55
C ARG A 398 53.81 -22.24 11.04
N CYS A 399 54.14 -21.25 10.21
CA CYS A 399 53.83 -21.21 8.78
C CYS A 399 55.08 -21.17 7.89
N GLN A 400 56.20 -21.72 8.37
CA GLN A 400 57.47 -21.73 7.63
C GLN A 400 57.46 -22.77 6.50
N LEU A 401 57.65 -22.31 5.26
CA LEU A 401 57.69 -23.16 4.07
C LEU A 401 58.83 -24.20 4.10
N PRO A 402 58.72 -25.33 3.37
CA PRO A 402 59.84 -26.22 3.14
C PRO A 402 61.05 -25.49 2.55
N GLU A 403 62.26 -25.91 2.95
CA GLU A 403 63.50 -25.31 2.45
C GLU A 403 63.57 -25.38 0.92
N GLY A 404 63.94 -24.26 0.29
CA GLY A 404 64.06 -24.16 -1.18
C GLY A 404 62.74 -23.91 -1.91
N THR A 405 61.65 -23.64 -1.20
CA THR A 405 60.34 -23.33 -1.79
C THR A 405 59.92 -21.89 -1.46
N ASP A 406 59.15 -21.26 -2.34
CA ASP A 406 58.65 -19.88 -2.20
C ASP A 406 57.13 -19.81 -2.04
N GLY A 407 56.48 -20.98 -1.93
CA GLY A 407 55.03 -21.09 -1.79
C GLY A 407 54.27 -21.12 -3.11
N THR A 408 54.94 -20.95 -4.26
CA THR A 408 54.31 -21.22 -5.55
C THR A 408 54.00 -22.72 -5.70
N GLY A 409 52.96 -23.05 -6.45
CA GLY A 409 52.47 -24.42 -6.62
C GLY A 409 51.06 -24.65 -6.06
N TYR A 410 50.71 -25.91 -5.86
CA TYR A 410 49.39 -26.34 -5.43
C TYR A 410 49.27 -26.43 -3.91
N TRP A 411 48.14 -25.96 -3.42
CA TRP A 411 47.77 -25.96 -2.02
C TRP A 411 46.41 -26.62 -1.85
N ARG A 412 46.32 -27.59 -0.95
CA ARG A 412 45.04 -28.14 -0.51
C ARG A 412 44.67 -27.51 0.82
N LEU A 413 43.54 -26.82 0.86
CA LEU A 413 43.00 -26.23 2.09
C LEU A 413 41.85 -27.10 2.57
N THR A 414 41.78 -27.35 3.87
CA THR A 414 40.66 -28.05 4.51
C THR A 414 40.08 -27.18 5.61
N VAL A 415 38.83 -26.77 5.45
CA VAL A 415 38.09 -25.97 6.42
C VAL A 415 37.34 -26.90 7.37
N TYR A 416 37.63 -26.78 8.66
CA TYR A 416 36.90 -27.45 9.74
C TYR A 416 35.84 -26.51 10.30
N ALA A 417 34.60 -26.96 10.34
CA ALA A 417 33.48 -26.17 10.84
C ALA A 417 32.51 -27.01 11.69
N LEU A 418 31.96 -26.37 12.73
CA LEU A 418 31.00 -26.96 13.65
C LEU A 418 29.76 -27.46 12.90
N GLY A 419 29.44 -28.76 13.00
CA GLY A 419 28.29 -29.36 12.33
C GLY A 419 28.46 -29.64 10.84
N TYR A 420 29.66 -29.43 10.29
CA TYR A 420 29.97 -29.65 8.88
C TYR A 420 30.86 -30.89 8.67
N ALA A 421 30.71 -31.51 7.50
CA ALA A 421 31.74 -32.35 6.92
C ALA A 421 32.94 -31.47 6.50
N ASP A 422 34.13 -32.05 6.50
CA ASP A 422 35.35 -31.34 6.11
C ASP A 422 35.23 -30.81 4.69
N TYR A 423 35.49 -29.52 4.50
CA TYR A 423 35.44 -28.90 3.19
C TYR A 423 36.87 -28.70 2.66
N SER A 424 37.28 -29.57 1.74
CA SER A 424 38.60 -29.53 1.11
C SER A 424 38.54 -29.06 -0.33
N PHE A 425 39.49 -28.23 -0.73
CA PHE A 425 39.66 -27.79 -2.12
C PHE A 425 41.13 -27.51 -2.43
N VAL A 426 41.49 -27.55 -3.72
CA VAL A 426 42.85 -27.30 -4.20
C VAL A 426 42.88 -25.96 -4.95
N VAL A 427 43.88 -25.14 -4.66
CA VAL A 427 44.19 -23.90 -5.39
C VAL A 427 45.62 -23.95 -5.93
N HIS A 428 45.88 -23.17 -6.97
CA HIS A 428 47.22 -23.03 -7.57
C HIS A 428 47.72 -21.60 -7.35
N ALA A 429 48.77 -21.45 -6.54
CA ALA A 429 49.43 -20.18 -6.28
C ALA A 429 50.58 -19.98 -7.27
N THR A 430 50.57 -18.84 -7.96
CA THR A 430 51.64 -18.42 -8.87
C THR A 430 52.51 -17.34 -8.22
N ASP A 431 53.60 -16.93 -8.88
CA ASP A 431 54.44 -15.81 -8.43
C ASP A 431 53.65 -14.51 -8.20
N ALA A 432 52.55 -14.33 -8.92
CA ALA A 432 51.66 -13.17 -8.76
C ALA A 432 50.82 -13.23 -7.48
N ASN A 433 50.72 -14.39 -6.83
CA ASN A 433 49.95 -14.60 -5.59
C ASN A 433 50.82 -14.56 -4.33
N ILE A 434 52.14 -14.68 -4.46
CA ILE A 434 53.09 -14.70 -3.34
C ILE A 434 53.51 -13.29 -2.99
N VAL A 435 53.22 -12.87 -1.76
CA VAL A 435 53.58 -11.55 -1.23
C VAL A 435 55.08 -11.49 -1.03
N LYS A 436 55.71 -10.53 -1.70
CA LYS A 436 57.14 -10.24 -1.58
C LYS A 436 57.33 -9.12 -0.56
N PRO A 437 58.42 -9.09 0.22
CA PRO A 437 58.70 -8.01 1.15
C PRO A 437 58.62 -6.65 0.44
N ALA A 438 57.81 -5.72 0.95
CA ALA A 438 57.59 -4.42 0.33
C ALA A 438 58.85 -3.54 0.46
N GLU A 439 59.33 -2.98 -0.66
CA GLU A 439 60.51 -2.10 -0.69
C GLU A 439 60.16 -0.58 -0.60
N ASP A 440 58.91 -0.18 -0.80
CA ASP A 440 58.48 1.23 -0.88
C ASP A 440 57.13 1.51 -0.17
N PRO A 441 56.89 2.76 0.29
CA PRO A 441 55.60 3.16 0.89
C PRO A 441 54.44 3.12 -0.11
N ALA A 442 53.24 2.77 0.35
CA ALA A 442 52.04 2.68 -0.48
C ALA A 442 51.59 4.03 -1.08
N ASP A 443 51.13 4.02 -2.33
CA ASP A 443 50.44 5.13 -2.98
C ASP A 443 48.97 5.18 -2.57
N THR A 444 48.65 6.11 -1.68
CA THR A 444 47.30 6.34 -1.11
C THR A 444 46.43 7.32 -1.90
N THR A 445 46.92 7.82 -3.04
CA THR A 445 46.27 8.93 -3.77
C THR A 445 44.83 8.59 -4.18
N ALA A 446 44.59 7.39 -4.69
CA ALA A 446 43.28 6.96 -5.16
C ALA A 446 42.29 6.77 -4.01
N LEU A 447 42.71 6.11 -2.93
CA LEU A 447 41.89 5.90 -1.73
C LEU A 447 41.52 7.23 -1.07
N THR A 448 42.48 8.15 -0.93
CA THR A 448 42.23 9.49 -0.38
C THR A 448 41.14 10.23 -1.15
N LYS A 449 41.18 10.16 -2.48
CA LYS A 449 40.17 10.80 -3.33
C LYS A 449 38.78 10.16 -3.18
N GLU A 450 38.72 8.84 -3.08
CA GLU A 450 37.45 8.13 -2.90
C GLU A 450 36.83 8.44 -1.53
N VAL A 451 37.63 8.46 -0.46
CA VAL A 451 37.21 8.87 0.89
C VAL A 451 36.58 10.27 0.88
N GLU A 452 37.17 11.23 0.19
CA GLU A 452 36.60 12.57 0.05
C GLU A 452 35.30 12.59 -0.78
N THR A 453 35.14 11.67 -1.73
CA THR A 453 33.92 11.48 -2.52
C THR A 453 32.80 10.93 -1.65
N ALA A 454 33.06 9.86 -0.90
CA ALA A 454 32.13 9.26 0.06
C ALA A 454 31.66 10.28 1.12
N LYS A 455 32.58 11.09 1.67
CA LYS A 455 32.26 12.15 2.65
C LYS A 455 31.36 13.24 2.12
N ALA A 456 31.40 13.50 0.81
CA ALA A 456 30.57 14.52 0.19
C ALA A 456 29.11 14.08 0.01
N LEU A 457 28.81 12.79 0.18
CA LEU A 457 27.45 12.26 0.07
C LEU A 457 26.58 12.68 1.26
N ALA A 458 25.28 12.85 1.03
CA ALA A 458 24.34 13.27 2.06
C ALA A 458 23.50 12.08 2.57
N GLU A 459 23.57 11.79 3.87
CA GLU A 459 22.79 10.71 4.53
C GLU A 459 21.30 10.75 4.19
N ASN A 460 20.73 11.95 4.02
CA ASN A 460 19.31 12.11 3.76
C ASN A 460 18.87 11.72 2.34
N ASP A 461 19.80 11.50 1.41
CA ASP A 461 19.49 11.03 0.04
C ASP A 461 19.34 9.51 -0.05
N TYR A 462 19.90 8.76 0.90
CA TYR A 462 20.02 7.30 0.83
C TYR A 462 19.24 6.58 1.95
N THR A 463 18.89 5.32 1.73
CA THR A 463 18.23 4.52 2.77
C THR A 463 19.15 4.31 3.98
N LYS A 464 18.59 4.17 5.17
CA LYS A 464 19.38 4.03 6.40
C LYS A 464 20.30 2.81 6.37
N GLU A 465 19.81 1.70 5.81
CA GLU A 465 20.55 0.45 5.67
C GLU A 465 21.78 0.62 4.76
N SER A 466 21.56 1.03 3.50
CA SER A 466 22.67 1.20 2.55
C SER A 466 23.68 2.26 3.00
N TRP A 467 23.21 3.33 3.66
CA TRP A 467 24.08 4.36 4.21
C TRP A 467 24.98 3.85 5.35
N THR A 468 24.44 2.99 6.22
CA THR A 468 25.21 2.42 7.34
C THR A 468 26.32 1.49 6.84
N ALA A 469 26.05 0.71 5.79
CA ALA A 469 27.06 -0.12 5.14
C ALA A 469 28.21 0.73 4.58
N MET A 470 27.91 1.76 3.78
CA MET A 470 28.92 2.67 3.22
C MET A 470 29.71 3.41 4.30
N GLN A 471 29.07 3.90 5.37
CA GLN A 471 29.77 4.53 6.49
C GLN A 471 30.77 3.61 7.19
N THR A 472 30.54 2.30 7.16
CA THR A 472 31.49 1.36 7.75
C THR A 472 32.76 1.30 6.90
N GLU A 473 32.63 1.04 5.60
CA GLU A 473 33.78 0.98 4.67
C GLU A 473 34.56 2.31 4.62
N LEU A 474 33.86 3.44 4.68
CA LEU A 474 34.49 4.75 4.75
C LEU A 474 35.37 4.88 6.00
N GLN A 475 34.90 4.38 7.15
CA GLN A 475 35.69 4.39 8.37
C GLN A 475 36.94 3.51 8.24
N GLU A 476 36.83 2.31 7.65
CA GLU A 476 37.98 1.42 7.46
C GLU A 476 39.04 2.08 6.56
N ALA A 477 38.60 2.72 5.48
CA ALA A 477 39.46 3.48 4.59
C ALA A 477 40.17 4.66 5.29
N GLU A 478 39.47 5.40 6.15
CA GLU A 478 40.07 6.50 6.92
C GLU A 478 41.11 6.01 7.94
N GLU A 479 40.83 4.89 8.62
CA GLU A 479 41.75 4.28 9.58
C GLU A 479 42.99 3.73 8.89
N LEU A 480 42.84 3.13 7.70
CA LEU A 480 43.97 2.69 6.89
C LEU A 480 44.83 3.87 6.42
N LEU A 481 44.23 4.97 5.96
CA LEU A 481 44.97 6.17 5.54
C LEU A 481 45.75 6.84 6.70
N ALA A 482 45.41 6.53 7.95
CA ALA A 482 46.13 7.01 9.12
C ALA A 482 47.36 6.15 9.48
N ARG A 483 47.56 4.99 8.83
CA ARG A 483 48.69 4.08 9.07
C ARG A 483 49.89 4.46 8.20
N GLU A 484 51.06 4.58 8.83
CA GLU A 484 52.34 4.82 8.13
C GLU A 484 52.94 3.52 7.53
N ASP A 485 52.45 2.37 7.96
CA ASP A 485 52.88 1.02 7.55
C ASP A 485 51.90 0.34 6.58
N ALA A 486 50.92 1.09 6.05
CA ALA A 486 49.98 0.55 5.07
C ALA A 486 50.72 0.08 3.81
N THR A 487 50.41 -1.13 3.37
CA THR A 487 50.87 -1.74 2.13
C THR A 487 49.98 -1.30 0.96
N GLN A 488 50.50 -1.35 -0.27
CA GLN A 488 49.72 -0.96 -1.46
C GLN A 488 48.44 -1.79 -1.61
N ALA A 489 48.54 -3.05 -1.22
CA ALA A 489 47.47 -4.01 -1.15
C ALA A 489 46.29 -3.61 -0.27
N GLU A 490 46.57 -3.20 0.97
CA GLU A 490 45.53 -2.73 1.88
C GLU A 490 44.83 -1.52 1.28
N VAL A 491 45.61 -0.63 0.65
CA VAL A 491 45.09 0.58 0.02
C VAL A 491 44.17 0.25 -1.15
N ASP A 492 44.57 -0.69 -2.01
CA ASP A 492 43.78 -1.11 -3.17
C ASP A 492 42.51 -1.84 -2.74
N GLU A 493 42.60 -2.68 -1.70
CA GLU A 493 41.46 -3.41 -1.13
C GLU A 493 40.45 -2.46 -0.47
N ALA A 494 40.91 -1.54 0.38
CA ALA A 494 40.03 -0.52 0.97
C ALA A 494 39.36 0.36 -0.09
N LEU A 495 40.06 0.66 -1.19
CA LEU A 495 39.50 1.40 -2.33
C LEU A 495 38.40 0.60 -3.04
N GLU A 496 38.61 -0.68 -3.27
CA GLU A 496 37.61 -1.57 -3.88
C GLU A 496 36.35 -1.66 -3.01
N HIS A 497 36.52 -1.84 -1.70
CA HIS A 497 35.41 -1.98 -0.75
C HIS A 497 34.58 -0.70 -0.62
N LEU A 498 35.25 0.46 -0.50
CA LEU A 498 34.57 1.74 -0.43
C LEU A 498 33.75 1.99 -1.71
N LYS A 499 34.34 1.75 -2.88
CA LYS A 499 33.63 1.87 -4.18
C LYS A 499 32.44 0.93 -4.28
N ALA A 500 32.58 -0.32 -3.85
CA ALA A 500 31.49 -1.28 -3.86
C ALA A 500 30.34 -0.83 -2.95
N ALA A 501 30.65 -0.30 -1.76
CA ALA A 501 29.63 0.19 -0.84
C ALA A 501 28.95 1.48 -1.33
N GLU A 502 29.69 2.38 -1.98
CA GLU A 502 29.12 3.53 -2.67
C GLU A 502 28.18 3.12 -3.82
N ALA A 503 28.59 2.13 -4.63
CA ALA A 503 27.76 1.60 -5.72
C ALA A 503 26.48 0.91 -5.21
N ALA A 504 26.52 0.33 -4.00
CA ALA A 504 25.38 -0.32 -3.35
C ALA A 504 24.40 0.67 -2.68
N LEU A 505 24.65 1.98 -2.70
CA LEU A 505 23.78 2.98 -2.10
C LEU A 505 22.39 3.03 -2.77
N VAL A 506 21.34 2.86 -1.96
CA VAL A 506 19.95 2.93 -2.43
C VAL A 506 19.37 4.29 -2.10
N LYS A 507 18.85 5.03 -3.10
CA LYS A 507 18.19 6.32 -2.86
C LYS A 507 16.86 6.19 -2.13
N VAL A 508 16.56 7.11 -1.22
CA VAL A 508 15.24 7.22 -0.60
C VAL A 508 14.23 7.68 -1.64
N THR A 509 13.05 7.08 -1.60
CA THR A 509 11.89 7.46 -2.41
C THR A 509 10.69 7.67 -1.50
N VAL A 510 9.81 8.59 -1.88
CA VAL A 510 8.53 8.78 -1.21
C VAL A 510 7.46 9.05 -2.26
N THR A 511 6.28 8.46 -2.07
CA THR A 511 5.13 8.65 -2.95
C THR A 511 3.90 9.03 -2.13
N LEU A 512 2.90 9.64 -2.79
CA LEU A 512 1.59 9.92 -2.21
C LEU A 512 0.51 9.21 -3.02
N ASP A 513 -0.52 8.70 -2.33
CA ASP A 513 -1.68 8.05 -2.96
C ASP A 513 -2.52 8.99 -3.84
N LYS A 514 -2.32 10.32 -3.72
CA LYS A 514 -3.01 11.35 -4.51
C LYS A 514 -2.08 12.50 -4.83
N THR A 515 -2.08 12.93 -6.09
CA THR A 515 -1.39 14.16 -6.55
C THR A 515 -2.29 15.40 -6.46
N SER A 516 -3.61 15.23 -6.31
CA SER A 516 -4.54 16.32 -6.04
C SER A 516 -5.75 15.90 -5.21
N ALA A 517 -6.35 16.84 -4.48
CA ALA A 517 -7.57 16.62 -3.72
C ALA A 517 -8.43 17.88 -3.69
N THR A 518 -9.76 17.72 -3.80
CA THR A 518 -10.72 18.79 -3.53
C THR A 518 -11.45 18.52 -2.22
N ILE A 519 -11.39 19.46 -1.29
CA ILE A 519 -12.11 19.40 -0.01
C ILE A 519 -12.92 20.68 0.21
N TYR A 520 -13.82 20.65 1.19
CA TYR A 520 -14.60 21.82 1.60
C TYR A 520 -14.12 22.35 2.94
N THR A 521 -14.34 23.64 3.19
CA THR A 521 -14.03 24.27 4.49
C THR A 521 -14.61 23.46 5.65
N GLY A 522 -13.77 23.13 6.63
CA GLY A 522 -14.09 22.33 7.82
C GLY A 522 -14.08 20.82 7.60
N LYS A 523 -13.88 20.33 6.37
CA LYS A 523 -13.77 18.91 6.04
C LYS A 523 -12.31 18.46 5.93
N THR A 524 -12.12 17.15 6.01
CA THR A 524 -10.80 16.52 5.97
C THR A 524 -10.68 15.51 4.82
N VAL A 525 -9.46 15.26 4.40
CA VAL A 525 -9.05 14.14 3.53
C VAL A 525 -7.72 13.59 4.07
N THR A 526 -7.50 12.30 3.95
CA THR A 526 -6.22 11.68 4.33
C THR A 526 -5.39 11.42 3.07
N LEU A 527 -4.13 11.81 3.12
CA LEU A 527 -3.09 11.43 2.17
C LEU A 527 -2.29 10.29 2.80
N LYS A 528 -2.00 9.24 2.02
CA LYS A 528 -1.15 8.13 2.44
C LYS A 528 0.17 8.23 1.70
N ALA A 529 1.27 8.22 2.44
CA ALA A 529 2.59 8.15 1.88
C ALA A 529 3.15 6.72 1.97
N ALA A 530 3.98 6.36 1.00
CA ALA A 530 4.80 5.14 1.01
C ALA A 530 6.26 5.51 0.74
N SER A 531 7.19 4.86 1.44
CA SER A 531 8.64 5.03 1.35
C SER A 531 9.30 3.66 1.19
N ASN A 532 10.43 3.58 0.46
CA ASN A 532 11.26 2.38 0.41
C ASN A 532 12.18 2.23 1.64
N ASP A 533 12.29 3.26 2.47
CA ASP A 533 12.99 3.22 3.75
C ASP A 533 11.95 3.28 4.89
N THR A 534 11.78 2.16 5.60
CA THR A 534 10.85 2.02 6.73
C THR A 534 11.43 2.53 8.05
N ALA A 535 12.76 2.70 8.14
CA ALA A 535 13.43 3.26 9.30
C ALA A 535 13.34 4.79 9.33
N LYS A 536 13.22 5.44 8.17
CA LYS A 536 13.01 6.90 8.05
C LYS A 536 11.54 7.30 8.21
N THR A 537 11.31 8.33 9.02
CA THR A 537 9.95 8.86 9.26
C THR A 537 9.49 9.80 8.14
N VAL A 538 8.27 9.61 7.65
CA VAL A 538 7.64 10.55 6.71
C VAL A 538 7.04 11.74 7.46
N THR A 539 7.39 12.95 7.04
CA THR A 539 6.85 14.21 7.59
C THR A 539 5.99 14.94 6.56
N TYR A 540 5.03 15.73 7.02
CA TYR A 540 4.12 16.49 6.13
C TYR A 540 4.21 17.99 6.40
N THR A 541 4.20 18.77 5.33
CA THR A 541 4.14 20.24 5.38
C THR A 541 3.05 20.76 4.46
N THR A 542 2.64 22.01 4.65
CA THR A 542 1.66 22.71 3.81
C THR A 542 2.23 24.05 3.39
N SER A 543 2.09 24.39 2.11
CA SER A 543 2.51 25.69 1.59
C SER A 543 1.65 26.85 2.12
N ASN A 544 0.44 26.57 2.62
CA ASN A 544 -0.46 27.62 3.14
C ASN A 544 -1.40 27.09 4.23
N LYS A 545 -0.97 27.24 5.50
CA LYS A 545 -1.75 26.86 6.69
C LYS A 545 -3.10 27.58 6.82
N ALA A 546 -3.23 28.79 6.27
CA ALA A 546 -4.50 29.54 6.28
C ALA A 546 -5.55 28.95 5.33
N VAL A 547 -5.11 28.17 4.33
CA VAL A 547 -5.98 27.46 3.37
C VAL A 547 -6.21 26.02 3.81
N ALA A 548 -5.13 25.26 4.10
CA ALA A 548 -5.23 23.88 4.56
C ALA A 548 -4.10 23.52 5.53
N THR A 549 -4.43 22.78 6.58
CA THR A 549 -3.46 22.21 7.54
C THR A 549 -3.33 20.71 7.33
N VAL A 550 -2.18 20.13 7.66
CA VAL A 550 -1.93 18.68 7.61
C VAL A 550 -1.37 18.19 8.95
N SER A 551 -1.78 17.01 9.41
CA SER A 551 -1.23 16.36 10.61
C SER A 551 0.06 15.59 10.30
N SER A 552 0.75 15.10 11.33
CA SER A 552 1.88 14.18 11.19
C SER A 552 1.51 12.86 10.50
N THR A 553 0.24 12.47 10.54
CA THR A 553 -0.31 11.25 9.92
C THR A 553 -0.94 11.49 8.54
N GLY A 554 -0.72 12.65 7.92
CA GLY A 554 -1.22 12.95 6.57
C GLY A 554 -2.70 13.34 6.50
N VAL A 555 -3.35 13.67 7.62
CA VAL A 555 -4.75 14.13 7.63
C VAL A 555 -4.80 15.63 7.33
N VAL A 556 -5.32 15.98 6.15
CA VAL A 556 -5.45 17.34 5.65
C VAL A 556 -6.83 17.90 6.00
N LYS A 557 -6.90 19.10 6.60
CA LYS A 557 -8.14 19.83 6.93
C LYS A 557 -8.23 21.13 6.15
N GLY A 558 -9.36 21.36 5.48
CA GLY A 558 -9.64 22.60 4.77
C GLY A 558 -10.03 23.72 5.74
N VAL A 559 -9.29 24.82 5.75
CA VAL A 559 -9.48 25.97 6.65
C VAL A 559 -10.23 27.10 5.96
N LYS A 560 -9.80 27.50 4.76
CA LYS A 560 -10.40 28.59 3.98
C LYS A 560 -10.35 28.24 2.49
N ALA A 561 -11.30 28.77 1.72
CA ALA A 561 -11.27 28.57 0.28
C ALA A 561 -9.98 29.12 -0.35
N GLY A 562 -9.39 28.35 -1.26
CA GLY A 562 -8.08 28.61 -1.85
C GLY A 562 -7.39 27.32 -2.27
N THR A 563 -6.11 27.41 -2.60
CA THR A 563 -5.26 26.24 -2.90
C THR A 563 -4.05 26.21 -1.96
N ALA A 564 -3.67 25.03 -1.50
CA ALA A 564 -2.43 24.76 -0.77
C ALA A 564 -1.77 23.51 -1.38
N VAL A 565 -0.45 23.41 -1.31
CA VAL A 565 0.29 22.20 -1.69
C VAL A 565 0.73 21.53 -0.39
N ILE A 566 0.37 20.26 -0.25
CA ILE A 566 0.84 19.42 0.84
C ILE A 566 2.06 18.65 0.34
N THR A 567 3.16 18.71 1.07
CA THR A 567 4.41 18.02 0.72
C THR A 567 4.70 16.97 1.79
N ALA A 568 4.84 15.72 1.37
CA ALA A 568 5.40 14.65 2.18
C ALA A 568 6.91 14.56 1.93
N ASN A 569 7.70 14.48 2.99
CA ASN A 569 9.16 14.37 2.92
C ASN A 569 9.62 13.10 3.65
N CYS A 570 10.56 12.37 3.07
CA CYS A 570 11.28 11.27 3.70
C CYS A 570 12.76 11.42 3.34
N GLY A 571 13.61 11.77 4.31
CA GLY A 571 14.94 12.31 4.01
C GLY A 571 14.82 13.55 3.10
N ASN A 572 15.59 13.57 2.00
CA ASN A 572 15.53 14.60 0.97
C ASN A 572 14.50 14.29 -0.13
N ALA A 573 13.92 13.09 -0.16
CA ALA A 573 12.89 12.74 -1.11
C ALA A 573 11.57 13.46 -0.78
N THR A 574 10.88 13.97 -1.81
CA THR A 574 9.62 14.71 -1.63
C THR A 574 8.54 14.23 -2.58
N ALA A 575 7.29 14.25 -2.12
CA ALA A 575 6.10 14.03 -2.93
C ALA A 575 5.05 15.09 -2.59
N THR A 576 4.31 15.57 -3.60
CA THR A 576 3.38 16.69 -3.42
C THR A 576 1.94 16.36 -3.82
N CYS A 577 1.00 16.99 -3.14
CA CYS A 577 -0.43 16.92 -3.43
C CYS A 577 -1.04 18.32 -3.45
N LYS A 578 -1.65 18.71 -4.58
CA LYS A 578 -2.37 19.98 -4.70
C LYS A 578 -3.76 19.87 -4.09
N VAL A 579 -4.01 20.61 -3.01
CA VAL A 579 -5.28 20.63 -2.29
C VAL A 579 -6.05 21.91 -2.61
N THR A 580 -7.22 21.76 -3.22
CA THR A 580 -8.16 22.85 -3.46
C THR A 580 -9.29 22.81 -2.43
N VAL A 581 -9.39 23.88 -1.65
CA VAL A 581 -10.45 24.05 -0.65
C VAL A 581 -11.55 24.92 -1.24
N LYS A 582 -12.78 24.40 -1.29
CA LYS A 582 -13.98 25.12 -1.76
C LYS A 582 -14.84 25.59 -0.58
N THR A 583 -15.58 26.68 -0.77
CA THR A 583 -16.59 27.11 0.20
C THR A 583 -17.79 26.17 0.20
N SER A 584 -18.31 25.86 1.39
CA SER A 584 -19.58 25.16 1.51
C SER A 584 -20.73 26.13 1.20
N THR A 585 -21.79 25.66 0.54
CA THR A 585 -22.95 26.48 0.14
C THR A 585 -24.27 25.81 0.51
N VAL A 586 -25.32 26.60 0.69
CA VAL A 586 -26.70 26.12 0.82
C VAL A 586 -27.64 27.05 0.04
N LYS A 587 -28.51 26.49 -0.79
CA LYS A 587 -29.43 27.27 -1.63
C LYS A 587 -30.80 26.61 -1.75
N PHE A 588 -31.86 27.41 -1.82
CA PHE A 588 -33.17 26.92 -2.23
C PHE A 588 -33.24 26.77 -3.75
N THR A 589 -34.02 25.79 -4.24
CA THR A 589 -34.33 25.68 -5.68
C THR A 589 -35.11 26.89 -6.21
N LYS A 590 -35.96 27.49 -5.37
CA LYS A 590 -36.71 28.73 -5.67
C LYS A 590 -36.64 29.68 -4.47
N THR A 591 -36.37 30.96 -4.72
CA THR A 591 -36.28 32.00 -3.68
C THR A 591 -37.65 32.46 -3.17
N SER A 592 -38.74 32.15 -3.88
CA SER A 592 -40.10 32.40 -3.42
C SER A 592 -41.12 31.38 -3.94
N THR A 593 -42.24 31.24 -3.22
CA THR A 593 -43.39 30.43 -3.64
C THR A 593 -44.70 30.95 -3.03
N THR A 594 -45.84 30.48 -3.55
CA THR A 594 -47.18 30.81 -3.06
C THR A 594 -47.92 29.55 -2.63
N VAL A 595 -48.63 29.63 -1.51
CA VAL A 595 -49.52 28.56 -1.03
C VAL A 595 -50.87 29.17 -0.64
N TYR A 596 -51.96 28.40 -0.75
CA TYR A 596 -53.26 28.85 -0.25
C TYR A 596 -53.50 28.37 1.17
N THR A 597 -54.29 29.12 1.95
CA THR A 597 -54.68 28.71 3.30
C THR A 597 -55.28 27.30 3.31
N GLY A 598 -54.79 26.44 4.21
CA GLY A 598 -55.18 25.03 4.33
C GLY A 598 -54.48 24.08 3.35
N LYS A 599 -53.66 24.58 2.42
CA LYS A 599 -52.87 23.78 1.48
C LYS A 599 -51.40 23.74 1.89
N THR A 600 -50.66 22.82 1.26
CA THR A 600 -49.23 22.63 1.46
C THR A 600 -48.43 22.87 0.19
N VAL A 601 -47.17 23.26 0.33
CA VAL A 601 -46.16 23.36 -0.73
C VAL A 601 -44.81 22.95 -0.16
N THR A 602 -43.97 22.28 -0.93
CA THR A 602 -42.62 21.89 -0.46
C THR A 602 -41.58 22.89 -0.95
N VAL A 603 -40.72 23.36 -0.05
CA VAL A 603 -39.53 24.14 -0.39
C VAL A 603 -38.30 23.29 -0.12
N LYS A 604 -37.47 23.05 -1.15
CA LYS A 604 -36.27 22.21 -1.05
C LYS A 604 -35.02 23.10 -1.09
N ALA A 605 -34.18 22.97 -0.07
CA ALA A 605 -32.83 23.52 -0.06
C ALA A 605 -31.80 22.39 -0.25
N THR A 606 -30.74 22.70 -1.00
CA THR A 606 -29.62 21.80 -1.29
C THR A 606 -28.35 22.40 -0.72
N ALA A 607 -27.62 21.61 0.07
CA ALA A 607 -26.29 21.96 0.57
C ALA A 607 -25.20 21.29 -0.28
N THR A 608 -24.08 21.97 -0.45
CA THR A 608 -22.89 21.45 -1.12
C THR A 608 -21.67 21.73 -0.24
N PRO A 609 -20.95 20.71 0.24
CA PRO A 609 -21.21 19.28 0.06
C PRO A 609 -22.51 18.86 0.77
N SER A 610 -22.99 17.64 0.50
CA SER A 610 -24.23 17.13 1.09
C SER A 610 -24.19 17.25 2.62
N ALA A 611 -25.23 17.84 3.20
CA ALA A 611 -25.37 18.05 4.63
C ALA A 611 -26.84 18.07 5.02
N THR A 612 -27.12 17.72 6.28
CA THR A 612 -28.47 17.81 6.85
C THR A 612 -28.93 19.27 6.91
N VAL A 613 -30.15 19.53 6.44
CA VAL A 613 -30.77 20.86 6.41
C VAL A 613 -32.01 20.89 7.30
N LYS A 614 -32.08 21.88 8.20
CA LYS A 614 -33.22 22.13 9.08
C LYS A 614 -33.98 23.38 8.64
N TYR A 615 -35.31 23.28 8.57
CA TYR A 615 -36.19 24.38 8.14
C TYR A 615 -36.92 25.04 9.33
N THR A 616 -37.04 26.36 9.30
CA THR A 616 -37.83 27.15 10.27
C THR A 616 -38.68 28.20 9.58
N SER A 617 -39.82 28.56 10.17
CA SER A 617 -40.70 29.62 9.67
C SER A 617 -40.58 30.86 10.53
N SER A 618 -40.50 32.04 9.91
CA SER A 618 -40.46 33.32 10.64
C SER A 618 -41.75 33.63 11.40
N ASN A 619 -42.90 33.05 11.00
CA ASN A 619 -44.16 33.21 11.72
C ASN A 619 -45.09 32.00 11.51
N THR A 620 -45.10 31.11 12.51
CA THR A 620 -45.91 29.89 12.50
C THR A 620 -47.42 30.15 12.53
N LYS A 621 -47.88 31.35 12.91
CA LYS A 621 -49.30 31.72 12.83
C LYS A 621 -49.76 32.02 11.40
N ILE A 622 -48.84 32.28 10.48
CA ILE A 622 -49.13 32.52 9.05
C ILE A 622 -48.86 31.25 8.24
N ALA A 623 -47.72 30.58 8.43
CA ALA A 623 -47.44 29.26 7.86
C ALA A 623 -46.45 28.47 8.72
N THR A 624 -46.68 27.16 8.87
CA THR A 624 -45.73 26.23 9.51
C THR A 624 -44.90 25.51 8.45
N VAL A 625 -43.71 25.04 8.82
CA VAL A 625 -42.85 24.22 7.97
C VAL A 625 -42.40 22.98 8.74
N ASN A 626 -42.36 21.83 8.09
CA ASN A 626 -41.77 20.63 8.67
C ASN A 626 -40.24 20.77 8.67
N ALA A 627 -39.64 20.57 9.84
CA ALA A 627 -38.23 20.87 10.08
C ALA A 627 -37.24 20.06 9.24
N SER A 628 -37.62 18.87 8.75
CA SER A 628 -36.72 17.97 8.00
C SER A 628 -37.08 17.85 6.52
N THR A 629 -38.37 17.98 6.16
CA THR A 629 -38.84 17.76 4.78
C THR A 629 -39.07 19.06 4.00
N GLY A 630 -39.12 20.21 4.66
CA GLY A 630 -39.40 21.49 4.01
C GLY A 630 -40.84 21.65 3.51
N VAL A 631 -41.78 20.77 3.95
CA VAL A 631 -43.21 20.89 3.63
C VAL A 631 -43.81 22.05 4.43
N VAL A 632 -44.30 23.07 3.73
CA VAL A 632 -44.90 24.29 4.29
C VAL A 632 -46.42 24.20 4.22
N LYS A 633 -47.13 24.46 5.33
CA LYS A 633 -48.60 24.53 5.41
C LYS A 633 -49.08 25.96 5.64
N GLY A 634 -49.89 26.49 4.73
CA GLY A 634 -50.47 27.83 4.88
C GLY A 634 -51.60 27.86 5.91
N ILE A 635 -51.53 28.75 6.90
CA ILE A 635 -52.52 28.86 8.00
C ILE A 635 -53.37 30.13 7.87
N LYS A 636 -52.75 31.28 7.58
CA LYS A 636 -53.45 32.56 7.44
C LYS A 636 -52.84 33.35 6.29
N ALA A 637 -53.65 34.14 5.59
CA ALA A 637 -53.13 35.02 4.54
C ALA A 637 -52.07 35.97 5.09
N GLY A 638 -50.96 36.11 4.39
CA GLY A 638 -49.78 36.84 4.84
C GLY A 638 -48.52 36.36 4.12
N THR A 639 -47.36 36.84 4.54
CA THR A 639 -46.06 36.41 4.00
C THR A 639 -45.15 35.99 5.15
N VAL A 640 -44.44 34.88 4.97
CA VAL A 640 -43.39 34.41 5.88
C VAL A 640 -42.09 34.16 5.13
N THR A 641 -41.00 34.12 5.86
CA THR A 641 -39.70 33.67 5.38
C THR A 641 -39.42 32.30 5.97
N ILE A 642 -39.14 31.32 5.12
CA ILE A 642 -38.65 30.00 5.54
C ILE A 642 -37.13 30.02 5.47
N THR A 643 -36.48 29.68 6.57
CA THR A 643 -35.02 29.63 6.67
C THR A 643 -34.55 28.18 6.68
N ALA A 644 -33.66 27.83 5.77
CA ALA A 644 -32.94 26.55 5.77
C ALA A 644 -31.57 26.76 6.44
N THR A 645 -31.23 25.93 7.41
CA THR A 645 -29.95 25.98 8.16
C THR A 645 -29.25 24.63 8.09
N THR A 646 -27.98 24.58 7.66
CA THR A 646 -27.17 23.36 7.68
C THR A 646 -26.63 23.05 9.09
N SER A 647 -26.15 21.84 9.33
CA SER A 647 -25.46 21.48 10.58
C SER A 647 -24.19 22.32 10.83
N THR A 648 -23.57 22.85 9.79
CA THR A 648 -22.43 23.77 9.85
C THR A 648 -22.82 25.24 10.07
N GLY A 649 -24.11 25.55 10.20
CA GLY A 649 -24.63 26.89 10.48
C GLY A 649 -24.86 27.78 9.25
N LEU A 650 -24.63 27.29 8.03
CA LEU A 650 -24.95 28.03 6.81
C LEU A 650 -26.46 28.21 6.67
N LYS A 651 -26.89 29.41 6.22
CA LYS A 651 -28.31 29.77 6.11
C LYS A 651 -28.67 30.28 4.73
N THR A 652 -29.87 29.97 4.29
CA THR A 652 -30.52 30.56 3.11
C THR A 652 -32.02 30.70 3.36
N THR A 653 -32.71 31.52 2.58
CA THR A 653 -34.11 31.87 2.84
C THR A 653 -34.98 31.72 1.59
N CYS A 654 -36.27 31.39 1.81
CA CYS A 654 -37.30 31.31 0.79
C CYS A 654 -38.54 32.08 1.28
N LYS A 655 -39.02 33.03 0.47
CA LYS A 655 -40.23 33.80 0.77
C LYS A 655 -41.48 33.00 0.41
N VAL A 656 -42.36 32.75 1.38
CA VAL A 656 -43.64 32.07 1.15
C VAL A 656 -44.80 33.03 1.37
N THR A 657 -45.56 33.27 0.31
CA THR A 657 -46.80 34.07 0.40
C THR A 657 -48.01 33.15 0.52
N VAL A 658 -48.74 33.29 1.63
CA VAL A 658 -50.00 32.59 1.86
C VAL A 658 -51.15 33.46 1.35
N LYS A 659 -51.91 32.96 0.38
CA LYS A 659 -53.10 33.62 -0.16
C LYS A 659 -54.38 33.00 0.41
N ALA A 660 -55.40 33.82 0.66
CA ALA A 660 -56.72 33.31 1.02
C ALA A 660 -57.36 32.62 -0.21
N PRO A 661 -57.98 31.45 -0.05
CA PRO A 661 -58.76 30.83 -1.12
C PRO A 661 -59.98 31.69 -1.47
N SER A 662 -60.42 31.67 -2.73
CA SER A 662 -61.55 32.49 -3.16
C SER A 662 -62.44 31.78 -4.19
N VAL A 663 -63.73 32.10 -4.13
CA VAL A 663 -64.74 31.80 -5.14
C VAL A 663 -65.31 33.13 -5.58
N LYS A 664 -65.23 33.46 -6.87
CA LYS A 664 -65.69 34.75 -7.41
C LYS A 664 -66.37 34.55 -8.74
N PHE A 665 -67.32 35.43 -9.09
CA PHE A 665 -67.84 35.51 -10.45
C PHE A 665 -67.21 36.70 -11.18
N ALA A 666 -66.84 36.52 -12.46
CA ALA A 666 -66.32 37.60 -13.28
C ALA A 666 -67.36 38.70 -13.56
N LYS A 667 -68.64 38.32 -13.69
CA LYS A 667 -69.79 39.23 -13.77
C LYS A 667 -70.68 39.04 -12.53
N LYS A 668 -71.47 40.03 -12.15
CA LYS A 668 -72.38 39.94 -10.99
C LYS A 668 -73.83 39.67 -11.36
N SER A 669 -74.20 39.83 -12.63
CA SER A 669 -75.56 39.60 -13.11
C SER A 669 -75.64 39.21 -14.58
N ALA A 670 -76.72 38.53 -14.95
CA ALA A 670 -77.14 38.30 -16.34
C ALA A 670 -78.66 38.16 -16.47
N VAL A 671 -79.12 38.30 -17.71
CA VAL A 671 -80.50 38.03 -18.12
C VAL A 671 -80.53 36.72 -18.89
N VAL A 672 -81.43 35.81 -18.50
CA VAL A 672 -81.80 34.62 -19.27
C VAL A 672 -83.27 34.72 -19.65
N TYR A 673 -83.69 34.09 -20.73
CA TYR A 673 -85.09 34.07 -21.13
C TYR A 673 -85.76 32.74 -20.80
N LYS A 674 -87.07 32.76 -20.54
CA LYS A 674 -87.85 31.54 -20.26
C LYS A 674 -87.62 30.49 -21.36
N GLY A 675 -87.29 29.26 -20.94
CA GLY A 675 -86.99 28.12 -21.82
C GLY A 675 -85.56 28.10 -22.38
N LYS A 676 -84.75 29.13 -22.16
CA LYS A 676 -83.34 29.21 -22.59
C LYS A 676 -82.38 28.90 -21.44
N THR A 677 -81.15 28.53 -21.81
CA THR A 677 -80.05 28.26 -20.90
C THR A 677 -78.94 29.30 -21.02
N ALA A 678 -78.16 29.46 -19.95
CA ALA A 678 -76.92 30.26 -19.91
C ALA A 678 -75.95 29.61 -18.92
N THR A 679 -74.67 29.97 -18.93
CA THR A 679 -73.69 29.43 -17.97
C THR A 679 -73.12 30.54 -17.10
N VAL A 680 -73.18 30.34 -15.78
CA VAL A 680 -72.57 31.24 -14.79
C VAL A 680 -71.41 30.51 -14.12
N LYS A 681 -70.20 30.65 -14.68
CA LYS A 681 -68.99 30.00 -14.19
C LYS A 681 -68.30 30.87 -13.12
N ALA A 682 -68.10 30.31 -11.93
CA ALA A 682 -67.26 30.92 -10.90
C ALA A 682 -65.77 30.61 -11.16
N THR A 683 -64.92 31.59 -10.91
CA THR A 683 -63.46 31.47 -10.86
C THR A 683 -63.03 31.03 -9.46
N LEU A 684 -62.21 29.99 -9.39
CA LEU A 684 -61.73 29.38 -8.16
C LEU A 684 -60.24 29.64 -7.99
N ALA A 685 -59.81 29.99 -6.77
CA ALA A 685 -58.40 30.08 -6.40
C ALA A 685 -58.18 29.36 -5.07
N GLY A 686 -57.24 28.40 -5.02
CA GLY A 686 -56.94 27.63 -3.82
C GLY A 686 -57.96 26.55 -3.44
N VAL A 687 -58.97 26.30 -4.27
CA VAL A 687 -60.00 25.27 -4.10
C VAL A 687 -60.21 24.50 -5.40
N SER A 688 -60.58 23.22 -5.32
CA SER A 688 -60.67 22.31 -6.47
C SER A 688 -62.08 22.13 -7.03
N SER A 689 -63.12 22.42 -6.25
CA SER A 689 -64.50 22.18 -6.63
C SER A 689 -65.43 23.28 -6.14
N VAL A 690 -66.57 23.44 -6.80
CA VAL A 690 -67.61 24.41 -6.43
C VAL A 690 -68.98 23.84 -6.71
N THR A 691 -69.95 24.15 -5.84
CA THR A 691 -71.34 23.73 -5.97
C THR A 691 -72.24 24.94 -6.19
N TYR A 692 -73.12 24.88 -7.20
CA TYR A 692 -74.07 25.95 -7.52
C TYR A 692 -75.48 25.64 -6.99
N LYS A 693 -76.16 26.66 -6.45
CA LYS A 693 -77.54 26.58 -5.97
C LYS A 693 -78.36 27.79 -6.43
N SER A 694 -79.58 27.54 -6.89
CA SER A 694 -80.56 28.61 -7.16
C SER A 694 -81.35 28.95 -5.90
N SER A 695 -81.62 30.23 -5.66
CA SER A 695 -82.48 30.69 -4.56
C SER A 695 -83.93 30.28 -4.75
N ASN A 696 -84.39 30.11 -6.01
CA ASN A 696 -85.73 29.63 -6.32
C ASN A 696 -85.74 28.83 -7.63
N THR A 697 -85.79 27.51 -7.50
CA THR A 697 -85.78 26.58 -8.63
C THR A 697 -87.04 26.70 -9.50
N LYS A 698 -88.16 27.21 -8.99
CA LYS A 698 -89.39 27.46 -9.77
C LYS A 698 -89.22 28.64 -10.76
N ILE A 699 -88.23 29.51 -10.54
CA ILE A 699 -87.91 30.64 -11.43
C ILE A 699 -86.75 30.28 -12.37
N ALA A 700 -85.66 29.72 -11.86
CA ALA A 700 -84.58 29.14 -12.67
C ALA A 700 -83.88 27.99 -11.95
N THR A 701 -83.58 26.90 -12.67
CA THR A 701 -82.73 25.81 -12.19
C THR A 701 -81.27 26.05 -12.56
N VAL A 702 -80.34 25.44 -11.82
CA VAL A 702 -78.90 25.48 -12.08
C VAL A 702 -78.29 24.10 -11.90
N ASN A 703 -77.39 23.71 -12.80
CA ASN A 703 -76.60 22.50 -12.63
C ASN A 703 -75.56 22.72 -11.52
N SER A 704 -75.58 21.84 -10.52
CA SER A 704 -74.80 21.97 -9.30
C SER A 704 -73.29 21.95 -9.53
N LYS A 705 -72.77 21.40 -10.63
CA LYS A 705 -71.33 21.30 -10.93
C LYS A 705 -70.88 22.27 -12.02
N THR A 706 -71.68 22.43 -13.08
CA THR A 706 -71.26 23.20 -14.27
C THR A 706 -71.69 24.66 -14.24
N GLY A 707 -72.62 25.05 -13.37
CA GLY A 707 -73.17 26.40 -13.33
C GLY A 707 -74.08 26.73 -14.52
N THR A 708 -74.53 25.73 -15.27
CA THR A 708 -75.49 25.92 -16.37
C THR A 708 -76.89 26.18 -15.79
N VAL A 709 -77.46 27.35 -16.07
CA VAL A 709 -78.78 27.79 -15.61
C VAL A 709 -79.84 27.64 -16.71
N LYS A 710 -81.08 27.28 -16.35
CA LYS A 710 -82.25 27.25 -17.25
C LYS A 710 -83.38 28.12 -16.69
N GLY A 711 -83.87 29.07 -17.49
CA GLY A 711 -84.99 29.95 -17.08
C GLY A 711 -86.35 29.25 -17.18
N ILE A 712 -87.13 29.24 -16.10
CA ILE A 712 -88.43 28.53 -16.01
C ILE A 712 -89.61 29.50 -15.97
N LYS A 713 -89.55 30.52 -15.12
CA LYS A 713 -90.60 31.55 -14.98
C LYS A 713 -89.95 32.93 -14.91
N ALA A 714 -90.63 33.96 -15.44
CA ALA A 714 -90.14 35.33 -15.30
C ALA A 714 -90.01 35.72 -13.82
N GLY A 715 -88.91 36.37 -13.46
CA GLY A 715 -88.56 36.69 -12.07
C GLY A 715 -87.06 36.85 -11.90
N THR A 716 -86.60 37.15 -10.69
CA THR A 716 -85.17 37.24 -10.37
C THR A 716 -84.81 36.20 -9.32
N VAL A 717 -83.68 35.51 -9.51
CA VAL A 717 -83.09 34.60 -8.53
C VAL A 717 -81.62 34.94 -8.30
N THR A 718 -81.10 34.49 -7.18
CA THR A 718 -79.67 34.51 -6.90
C THR A 718 -79.12 33.10 -7.09
N ILE A 719 -78.10 32.98 -7.93
CA ILE A 719 -77.29 31.76 -8.04
C ILE A 719 -76.10 31.91 -7.09
N THR A 720 -75.95 30.95 -6.19
CA THR A 720 -74.87 30.92 -5.20
C THR A 720 -73.88 29.83 -5.56
N ALA A 721 -72.62 30.19 -5.77
CA ALA A 721 -71.49 29.26 -5.90
C ALA A 721 -70.84 29.08 -4.53
N THR A 722 -70.69 27.83 -4.07
CA THR A 722 -70.19 27.49 -2.73
C THR A 722 -69.03 26.50 -2.83
N SER A 723 -67.91 26.78 -2.15
CA SER A 723 -66.81 25.83 -1.94
C SER A 723 -66.44 25.82 -0.46
N GLY A 724 -66.86 24.80 0.27
CA GLY A 724 -66.75 24.77 1.73
C GLY A 724 -67.46 25.98 2.36
N LYS A 725 -66.70 26.79 3.12
CA LYS A 725 -67.22 28.03 3.76
C LYS A 725 -67.27 29.24 2.80
N LEU A 726 -66.63 29.17 1.63
CA LEU A 726 -66.58 30.28 0.67
C LEU A 726 -67.85 30.33 -0.17
N LYS A 727 -68.41 31.53 -0.35
CA LYS A 727 -69.63 31.75 -1.16
C LYS A 727 -69.46 32.98 -2.06
N ALA A 728 -69.99 32.88 -3.27
CA ALA A 728 -70.21 34.01 -4.17
C ALA A 728 -71.63 33.97 -4.70
N THR A 729 -72.22 35.14 -4.93
CA THR A 729 -73.59 35.28 -5.42
C THR A 729 -73.61 35.94 -6.80
N TYR A 730 -74.59 35.53 -7.61
CA TYR A 730 -74.81 36.02 -8.96
C TYR A 730 -76.29 36.26 -9.19
N LYS A 731 -76.67 37.50 -9.53
CA LYS A 731 -78.07 37.87 -9.76
C LYS A 731 -78.49 37.45 -11.17
N LEU A 732 -79.43 36.51 -11.28
CA LEU A 732 -79.98 36.04 -12.55
C LEU A 732 -81.43 36.53 -12.71
N THR A 733 -81.69 37.31 -13.75
CA THR A 733 -83.05 37.75 -14.08
C THR A 733 -83.58 36.94 -15.25
N VAL A 734 -84.69 36.23 -15.03
CA VAL A 734 -85.42 35.52 -16.07
C VAL A 734 -86.48 36.46 -16.65
N LYS A 735 -86.41 36.74 -17.95
CA LYS A 735 -87.44 37.50 -18.68
C LYS A 735 -88.29 36.57 -19.55
N ASN A 736 -89.56 36.93 -19.76
CA ASN A 736 -90.34 36.30 -20.81
C ASN A 736 -89.79 36.74 -22.17
N PRO A 737 -89.75 35.84 -23.18
CA PRO A 737 -89.46 36.28 -24.53
C PRO A 737 -90.52 37.29 -24.99
N THR A 738 -90.13 38.25 -25.81
CA THR A 738 -91.05 39.18 -26.48
C THR A 738 -90.92 39.02 -27.98
N PHE A 739 -92.05 39.13 -28.69
CA PHE A 739 -92.08 39.09 -30.15
C PHE A 739 -93.18 40.01 -30.68
N THR A 740 -92.77 41.05 -31.40
CA THR A 740 -93.66 42.07 -31.96
C THR A 740 -93.47 42.20 -33.47
N LEU A 741 -94.55 42.54 -34.16
CA LEU A 741 -94.53 42.91 -35.58
C LEU A 741 -94.69 44.43 -35.69
N THR A 742 -93.95 45.07 -36.59
CA THR A 742 -94.08 46.51 -36.83
C THR A 742 -95.46 46.86 -37.41
N LYS A 743 -95.99 45.98 -38.26
CA LYS A 743 -97.37 46.05 -38.80
C LYS A 743 -98.00 44.67 -38.66
N SER A 744 -99.32 44.60 -38.54
CA SER A 744 -100.09 43.34 -38.49
C SER A 744 -100.74 43.00 -39.83
N SER A 745 -100.64 43.86 -40.83
CA SER A 745 -101.16 43.62 -42.17
C SER A 745 -100.45 44.45 -43.24
N ALA A 746 -100.66 44.06 -44.51
CA ALA A 746 -100.31 44.85 -45.68
C ALA A 746 -101.29 44.58 -46.83
N THR A 747 -101.49 45.59 -47.68
CA THR A 747 -102.16 45.44 -48.97
C THR A 747 -101.11 45.58 -50.06
N ILE A 748 -101.05 44.63 -50.99
CA ILE A 748 -100.08 44.62 -52.09
C ILE A 748 -100.78 44.26 -53.40
N ALA A 749 -100.33 44.82 -54.52
CA ALA A 749 -100.82 44.42 -55.85
C ALA A 749 -100.27 43.03 -56.23
N LYS A 750 -100.97 42.32 -57.12
CA LYS A 750 -100.47 41.06 -57.71
C LYS A 750 -99.05 41.22 -58.24
N GLY A 751 -98.17 40.26 -57.92
CA GLY A 751 -96.76 40.25 -58.35
C GLY A 751 -95.79 41.07 -57.49
N LYS A 752 -96.28 42.03 -56.69
CA LYS A 752 -95.45 42.87 -55.81
C LYS A 752 -95.13 42.18 -54.48
N THR A 753 -94.10 42.69 -53.80
CA THR A 753 -93.59 42.13 -52.53
C THR A 753 -93.63 43.14 -51.39
N THR A 754 -93.79 42.65 -50.16
CA THR A 754 -93.58 43.42 -48.92
C THR A 754 -92.81 42.57 -47.92
N THR A 755 -92.15 43.18 -46.93
CA THR A 755 -91.36 42.45 -45.93
C THR A 755 -91.94 42.63 -44.54
N ILE A 756 -92.15 41.51 -43.83
CA ILE A 756 -92.60 41.53 -42.45
C ILE A 756 -91.41 41.94 -41.56
N LYS A 757 -91.47 43.16 -41.00
CA LYS A 757 -90.53 43.61 -39.98
C LYS A 757 -90.99 43.12 -38.61
N SER A 758 -90.12 42.40 -37.90
CA SER A 758 -90.40 41.86 -36.58
C SER A 758 -89.21 42.07 -35.64
N LYS A 759 -89.49 42.19 -34.34
CA LYS A 759 -88.47 42.33 -33.28
C LYS A 759 -88.70 41.25 -32.23
N ALA A 760 -87.66 40.45 -31.98
CA ALA A 760 -87.68 39.40 -30.97
C ALA A 760 -86.62 39.68 -29.90
N ALA A 761 -86.97 39.49 -28.62
CA ALA A 761 -86.00 39.45 -27.52
C ALA A 761 -86.23 38.16 -26.73
N PRO A 762 -85.27 37.23 -26.66
CA PRO A 762 -83.95 37.28 -27.30
C PRO A 762 -84.08 37.14 -28.82
N ALA A 763 -83.06 37.57 -29.58
CA ALA A 763 -83.02 37.29 -31.01
C ALA A 763 -83.01 35.77 -31.23
N SER A 764 -83.88 35.29 -32.12
CA SER A 764 -83.94 33.88 -32.49
C SER A 764 -84.53 33.72 -33.89
N LYS A 765 -84.44 32.52 -34.45
CA LYS A 765 -84.93 32.22 -35.80
C LYS A 765 -86.43 32.47 -35.87
N VAL A 766 -86.82 33.44 -36.71
CA VAL A 766 -88.21 33.71 -37.03
C VAL A 766 -88.65 32.76 -38.15
N THR A 767 -89.82 32.16 -38.01
CA THR A 767 -90.41 31.27 -39.02
C THR A 767 -91.70 31.85 -39.56
N TYR A 768 -91.93 31.67 -40.86
CA TYR A 768 -93.05 32.26 -41.59
C TYR A 768 -93.81 31.15 -42.33
N ILE A 769 -95.13 31.14 -42.22
CA ILE A 769 -95.99 30.13 -42.87
C ILE A 769 -97.18 30.86 -43.48
N SER A 770 -97.39 30.71 -44.79
CA SER A 770 -98.60 31.22 -45.44
C SER A 770 -99.76 30.22 -45.30
N SER A 771 -100.91 30.71 -44.84
CA SER A 771 -102.17 29.95 -44.82
C SER A 771 -102.69 29.60 -46.20
N ASN A 772 -102.35 30.39 -47.23
CA ASN A 772 -102.72 30.11 -48.62
C ASN A 772 -101.63 30.59 -49.58
N LYS A 773 -100.72 29.66 -49.92
CA LYS A 773 -99.61 29.92 -50.85
C LYS A 773 -100.08 30.31 -52.26
N LYS A 774 -101.30 29.96 -52.67
CA LYS A 774 -101.89 30.38 -53.96
C LYS A 774 -102.32 31.85 -53.97
N VAL A 775 -102.46 32.48 -52.80
CA VAL A 775 -102.82 33.90 -52.66
C VAL A 775 -101.59 34.73 -52.34
N ALA A 776 -100.77 34.32 -51.36
CA ALA A 776 -99.48 34.95 -51.07
C ALA A 776 -98.44 33.93 -50.60
N THR A 777 -97.22 34.00 -51.11
CA THR A 777 -96.08 33.18 -50.64
C THR A 777 -95.18 34.00 -49.73
N VAL A 778 -94.45 33.35 -48.81
CA VAL A 778 -93.50 34.02 -47.91
C VAL A 778 -92.17 33.26 -47.88
N THR A 779 -91.06 34.00 -47.92
CA THR A 779 -89.71 33.43 -47.82
C THR A 779 -89.27 33.25 -46.37
N SER A 780 -88.18 32.51 -46.14
CA SER A 780 -87.56 32.37 -44.80
C SER A 780 -87.07 33.69 -44.21
N LYS A 781 -86.86 34.73 -45.04
CA LYS A 781 -86.49 36.10 -44.63
C LYS A 781 -87.70 37.00 -44.36
N GLY A 782 -88.93 36.47 -44.45
CA GLY A 782 -90.16 37.23 -44.19
C GLY A 782 -90.62 38.12 -45.34
N VAL A 783 -90.10 37.90 -46.56
CA VAL A 783 -90.56 38.61 -47.77
C VAL A 783 -91.79 37.91 -48.31
N VAL A 784 -92.91 38.64 -48.40
CA VAL A 784 -94.21 38.15 -48.85
C VAL A 784 -94.47 38.63 -50.28
N LYS A 785 -94.80 37.72 -51.20
CA LYS A 785 -95.15 38.01 -52.60
C LYS A 785 -96.64 37.75 -52.84
N GLY A 786 -97.35 38.72 -53.42
CA GLY A 786 -98.77 38.56 -53.81
C GLY A 786 -98.89 37.76 -55.10
N ILE A 787 -99.68 36.68 -55.10
CA ILE A 787 -99.81 35.75 -56.24
C ILE A 787 -101.15 35.92 -56.97
N ARG A 788 -102.25 35.96 -56.22
CA ARG A 788 -103.61 36.08 -56.77
C ARG A 788 -104.47 36.92 -55.84
N LYS A 789 -105.42 37.69 -56.40
CA LYS A 789 -106.39 38.49 -55.65
C LYS A 789 -107.06 37.65 -54.56
N GLY A 790 -107.10 38.17 -53.34
CA GLY A 790 -107.62 37.46 -52.17
C GLY A 790 -106.90 37.84 -50.87
N LYS A 791 -107.28 37.20 -49.76
CA LYS A 791 -106.64 37.39 -48.43
C LYS A 791 -105.88 36.13 -48.02
N ALA A 792 -104.64 36.30 -47.55
CA ALA A 792 -103.84 35.25 -46.93
C ALA A 792 -103.29 35.74 -45.59
N THR A 793 -103.31 34.88 -44.58
CA THR A 793 -102.62 35.13 -43.30
C THR A 793 -101.25 34.48 -43.32
N ILE A 794 -100.20 35.26 -43.03
CA ILE A 794 -98.87 34.77 -42.74
C ILE A 794 -98.73 34.59 -41.22
N THR A 795 -98.56 33.35 -40.79
CA THR A 795 -98.22 33.01 -39.41
C THR A 795 -96.73 33.21 -39.19
N VAL A 796 -96.38 34.07 -38.23
CA VAL A 796 -95.00 34.41 -37.88
C VAL A 796 -94.71 33.90 -36.49
N LYS A 797 -93.71 33.02 -36.31
CA LYS A 797 -93.37 32.45 -35.00
C LYS A 797 -91.91 32.73 -34.63
N CYS A 798 -91.67 33.13 -33.39
CA CYS A 798 -90.33 33.25 -32.81
C CYS A 798 -90.39 33.04 -31.29
N ASN A 799 -89.42 32.33 -30.71
CA ASN A 799 -89.35 32.04 -29.27
C ASN A 799 -90.64 31.48 -28.65
N GLY A 800 -91.38 30.64 -29.39
CA GLY A 800 -92.67 30.08 -28.94
C GLY A 800 -93.86 31.06 -29.00
N ILE A 801 -93.66 32.32 -29.39
CA ILE A 801 -94.72 33.31 -29.58
C ILE A 801 -95.14 33.31 -31.05
N THR A 802 -96.45 33.22 -31.29
CA THR A 802 -97.06 33.28 -32.63
C THR A 802 -97.77 34.60 -32.84
N LYS A 803 -97.53 35.25 -33.98
CA LYS A 803 -98.24 36.44 -34.46
C LYS A 803 -98.80 36.17 -35.86
N LYS A 804 -99.86 36.89 -36.23
CA LYS A 804 -100.48 36.81 -37.56
C LYS A 804 -100.26 38.12 -38.31
N PHE A 805 -99.87 38.01 -39.58
CA PHE A 805 -99.73 39.13 -40.50
C PHE A 805 -100.67 38.92 -41.69
N VAL A 806 -101.68 39.78 -41.84
CA VAL A 806 -102.70 39.61 -42.88
C VAL A 806 -102.27 40.31 -44.17
N VAL A 807 -102.27 39.59 -45.28
CA VAL A 807 -101.96 40.13 -46.60
C VAL A 807 -103.20 40.11 -47.47
N THR A 808 -103.58 41.29 -47.96
CA THR A 808 -104.63 41.44 -48.97
C THR A 808 -103.97 41.71 -50.32
N VAL A 809 -104.16 40.81 -51.27
CA VAL A 809 -103.72 41.00 -52.65
C VAL A 809 -104.87 41.59 -53.44
N LYS A 810 -104.68 42.80 -53.98
CA LYS A 810 -105.67 43.47 -54.82
C LYS A 810 -105.42 43.19 -56.30
#